data_AF-A0A6L9E7W1-F1
#
_entry.id   AF-A0A6L9E7W1-F1
#
_cell.length_a   1.000
_cell.length_b   1.000
_cell.length_c   1.000
_cell.angle_alpha   90.00
_cell.angle_beta   90.00
_cell.angle_gamma   90.00
#
_symmetry.space_group_name_H-M   'P 1'
#
loop_
_entity.id
_entity.type
_entity.pdbx_description
1 polymer ?
#
loop_
_entity_poly.entity_id
_entity_poly.type
_entity_poly.pdbx_seq_one_letter_code
_entity_poly.pdbx_strand_id
1 'polypeptide(L)'
;MSKQALMVLFAAVIVFYSCAKDGEDEVSGGLENRDPEVETLDAIRRDENRLITLSGKANSNNNNIDDHGFDFARDSLFSKDKQSSNLGELTSDGTYQSPVEELLQDNGRYYFRAFIAYQNQQKYGSVKSFIYNNGLAPSIDSVSSRYGHLGDTLTFYGKQFNDNISNIKVSFSSYYSEVLTASDSVLTCVIPNFTQGKKPIIALENSNGISNFSDFELYTPQIETVDPIEAVAGDTITLSGNHFDTRLSGNRLSVGGVPSEIVDAERTTLKFVVPQELASQSESIKLMAQNQEITYSENLRLAAPEINSFSPETATFGDQIKITGNNFARLASANKVYFGEVEAKVVNAEKDELIVIVPDDLEMSTELLKIEAQFQVDISETPFNLTPPQISFVPNEFYANSELNIEGAYFHPDPNKNLILFEETEARIISGDRNSLTVTAPWGPYPRRKTKVKIKLLDLEVEYDIDLTLLDKWIMVSDSLPFYYYRSLNNAAVAQGSVFIIARDKDNSSGGYFLWKLTFDDLTWEKSALPFDLKWSGKLVSNDQNLYVYTATAENEFWEYDPLTEIWTKKGSFIGNRRDYPAQFSINEDIYIGIGSDFEPYTNIAYTDFYKYIPGTDSWVQISDLPLDEWGGKHRTETANFSVGGIGYITGGARNTGDYDSWSFNPATDTWTQIADFPYAASYTVGFALNGSGYVTGTGYSGKESWRYDISTNSWIQSDDIGRPRGGHFSFVLNGRAYVGGSGWPVGSGADAAQFELFEYVPD
;
A
#
# COMPACT_ATOMS: atom_id res chain seq x y z
N MET A 1 -24.58 -32.34 20.03
CA MET A 1 -24.77 -33.74 19.58
C MET A 1 -23.48 -34.48 19.87
N SER A 2 -23.48 -35.26 20.95
CA SER A 2 -23.30 -36.75 20.99
C SER A 2 -21.81 -37.14 20.98
N LYS A 3 -21.19 -37.54 22.10
CA LYS A 3 -21.27 -38.90 22.69
C LYS A 3 -21.42 -39.99 21.61
N GLN A 4 -20.40 -40.81 21.40
CA GLN A 4 -20.43 -42.23 21.76
C GLN A 4 -19.13 -42.96 21.39
N ALA A 5 -18.87 -43.97 22.22
CA ALA A 5 -17.75 -44.89 22.20
C ALA A 5 -17.81 -45.87 21.01
N LEU A 6 -16.67 -46.46 20.66
CA LEU A 6 -16.64 -47.88 20.30
C LEU A 6 -15.28 -48.52 20.60
N MET A 7 -15.38 -49.61 21.34
CA MET A 7 -14.40 -50.58 21.78
C MET A 7 -14.08 -51.52 20.60
N VAL A 8 -12.81 -51.75 20.27
CA VAL A 8 -12.39 -52.91 19.45
C VAL A 8 -11.14 -53.54 20.05
N LEU A 9 -11.36 -54.75 20.54
CA LEU A 9 -10.40 -55.77 20.96
C LEU A 9 -9.83 -56.42 19.69
N PHE A 10 -8.51 -56.63 19.56
CA PHE A 10 -8.00 -57.84 18.89
C PHE A 10 -6.53 -58.12 19.25
N ALA A 11 -6.26 -59.41 19.35
CA ALA A 11 -5.16 -60.06 20.03
C ALA A 11 -3.78 -59.89 19.37
N ALA A 12 -2.73 -59.80 20.20
CA ALA A 12 -1.34 -59.92 19.79
C ALA A 12 -0.82 -61.34 20.06
N VAL A 13 -0.25 -61.90 19.00
CA VAL A 13 0.26 -63.27 18.81
C VAL A 13 1.55 -63.48 19.61
N ILE A 14 1.60 -64.56 20.39
CA ILE A 14 2.83 -65.07 21.02
C ILE A 14 3.54 -65.99 20.02
N VAL A 15 4.75 -65.61 19.62
CA VAL A 15 5.66 -66.42 18.82
C VAL A 15 6.52 -67.26 19.76
N PHE A 16 6.35 -68.58 19.72
CA PHE A 16 7.28 -69.54 20.32
C PHE A 16 8.44 -69.79 19.35
N TYR A 17 9.67 -69.61 19.83
CA TYR A 17 10.87 -70.16 19.18
C TYR A 17 11.07 -71.59 19.69
N SER A 18 10.93 -72.57 18.80
CA SER A 18 11.38 -73.95 19.03
C SER A 18 12.78 -74.13 18.46
N CYS A 19 13.72 -74.61 19.26
CA CYS A 19 14.93 -75.24 18.76
C CYS A 19 14.74 -76.75 18.73
N ALA A 20 15.17 -77.34 17.63
CA ALA A 20 14.94 -78.72 17.22
C ALA A 20 15.71 -79.74 18.06
N LYS A 21 15.09 -80.92 18.16
CA LYS A 21 15.68 -82.22 18.53
C LYS A 21 16.69 -82.66 17.47
N ASP A 22 17.82 -83.21 17.94
CA ASP A 22 18.41 -84.42 17.33
C ASP A 22 18.27 -85.54 18.35
N GLY A 23 17.87 -86.72 17.86
CA GLY A 23 17.58 -87.90 18.67
C GLY A 23 18.79 -88.81 18.81
N GLU A 24 18.72 -89.71 19.79
CA GLU A 24 19.00 -91.13 19.62
C GLU A 24 18.47 -91.90 20.85
N ASP A 25 17.93 -93.07 20.53
CA ASP A 25 17.75 -94.27 21.34
C ASP A 25 16.69 -94.33 22.47
N GLU A 26 15.60 -95.02 22.12
CA GLU A 26 14.81 -95.82 23.04
C GLU A 26 15.70 -96.85 23.74
N VAL A 27 15.97 -96.61 25.02
CA VAL A 27 16.37 -97.66 25.97
C VAL A 27 15.21 -97.88 26.92
N SER A 28 14.51 -98.99 26.72
CA SER A 28 13.62 -99.58 27.71
C SER A 28 14.42 -99.90 28.98
N GLY A 29 14.17 -99.19 30.07
CA GLY A 29 14.79 -99.52 31.35
C GLY A 29 14.43 -98.58 32.49
N GLY A 30 13.64 -99.08 33.45
CA GLY A 30 13.68 -98.62 34.83
C GLY A 30 12.79 -97.42 35.18
N LEU A 31 11.95 -97.62 36.20
CA LEU A 31 11.50 -96.54 37.08
C LEU A 31 12.76 -95.90 37.70
N GLU A 32 13.32 -94.88 37.06
CA GLU A 32 14.32 -94.03 37.71
C GLU A 32 13.59 -93.16 38.74
N ASN A 33 13.80 -93.45 40.01
CA ASN A 33 13.52 -92.55 41.12
C ASN A 33 14.23 -91.22 40.84
N ARG A 34 13.52 -90.23 40.27
CA ARG A 34 14.01 -88.85 40.28
C ARG A 34 14.00 -88.39 41.72
N ASP A 35 15.11 -87.81 42.17
CA ASP A 35 15.17 -87.24 43.51
C ASP A 35 14.01 -86.26 43.72
N PRO A 36 13.40 -86.24 44.91
CA PRO A 36 12.32 -85.31 45.20
C PRO A 36 12.83 -83.86 45.18
N GLU A 37 11.95 -82.90 44.88
CA GLU A 37 12.28 -81.48 44.73
C GLU A 37 11.57 -80.64 45.79
N VAL A 38 12.24 -79.58 46.25
CA VAL A 38 11.69 -78.62 47.21
C VAL A 38 12.08 -77.20 46.83
N GLU A 39 11.08 -76.31 46.84
CA GLU A 39 11.22 -74.89 46.56
C GLU A 39 10.78 -74.08 47.79
N THR A 40 11.57 -73.07 48.15
CA THR A 40 11.19 -72.11 49.20
C THR A 40 10.46 -70.93 48.55
N LEU A 41 9.20 -70.71 48.94
CA LEU A 41 8.41 -69.55 48.50
C LEU A 41 8.54 -68.40 49.50
N ASP A 42 8.08 -67.20 49.13
CA ASP A 42 8.13 -66.04 50.03
C ASP A 42 7.24 -66.25 51.27
N ALA A 43 7.67 -65.71 52.41
CA ALA A 43 6.90 -65.79 53.64
C ALA A 43 5.64 -64.92 53.54
N ILE A 44 4.52 -65.44 54.04
CA ILE A 44 3.21 -64.78 53.96
C ILE A 44 2.80 -64.34 55.36
N ARG A 45 2.36 -63.09 55.50
CA ARG A 45 1.73 -62.60 56.72
C ARG A 45 0.23 -62.83 56.63
N ARG A 46 -0.39 -63.39 57.68
CA ARG A 46 -1.85 -63.48 57.78
C ARG A 46 -2.37 -62.45 58.79
N ASP A 47 -3.26 -61.59 58.33
CA ASP A 47 -3.67 -60.37 59.06
C ASP A 47 -4.47 -60.65 60.35
N GLU A 48 -5.15 -61.80 60.44
CA GLU A 48 -6.06 -62.08 61.55
C GLU A 48 -5.33 -62.41 62.87
N ASN A 49 -4.15 -63.03 62.81
CA ASN A 49 -3.38 -63.45 64.01
C ASN A 49 -1.93 -62.93 64.06
N ARG A 50 -1.52 -62.09 63.09
CA ARG A 50 -0.17 -61.48 63.01
C ARG A 50 1.01 -62.46 62.95
N LEU A 51 0.76 -63.74 62.68
CA LEU A 51 1.77 -64.79 62.54
C LEU A 51 2.38 -64.76 61.13
N ILE A 52 3.71 -64.86 61.06
CA ILE A 52 4.42 -65.11 59.81
C ILE A 52 4.25 -66.58 59.46
N THR A 53 3.89 -66.87 58.21
CA THR A 53 3.73 -68.23 57.70
C THR A 53 4.78 -68.50 56.63
N LEU A 54 5.68 -69.44 56.89
CA LEU A 54 6.66 -69.90 55.91
C LEU A 54 5.94 -70.76 54.87
N SER A 55 6.24 -70.55 53.59
CA SER A 55 5.62 -71.27 52.49
C SER A 55 6.67 -71.97 51.66
N GLY A 56 6.38 -73.20 51.25
CA GLY A 56 7.26 -74.06 50.47
C GLY A 56 6.45 -74.92 49.53
N LYS A 57 7.10 -75.50 48.54
CA LYS A 57 6.46 -76.41 47.59
C LYS A 57 7.34 -77.64 47.45
N ALA A 58 6.75 -78.83 47.64
CA ALA A 58 7.44 -80.09 47.48
C ALA A 58 6.82 -80.92 46.37
N ASN A 59 7.67 -81.64 45.64
CA ASN A 59 7.30 -82.67 44.69
C ASN A 59 8.09 -83.94 45.03
N SER A 60 7.39 -84.96 45.49
CA SER A 60 7.97 -86.24 45.92
C SER A 60 8.54 -87.06 44.76
N ASN A 61 8.11 -86.80 43.51
CA ASN A 61 8.46 -87.63 42.36
C ASN A 61 8.26 -89.14 42.62
N ASN A 62 7.18 -89.50 43.33
CA ASN A 62 6.84 -90.86 43.80
C ASN A 62 7.80 -91.47 44.85
N ASN A 63 8.68 -90.69 45.48
CA ASN A 63 9.50 -91.14 46.60
C ASN A 63 8.75 -90.96 47.94
N ASN A 64 9.05 -91.81 48.93
CA ASN A 64 8.47 -91.68 50.26
C ASN A 64 9.18 -90.57 51.05
N ILE A 65 8.57 -89.42 51.28
CA ILE A 65 9.23 -88.32 52.01
C ILE A 65 8.95 -88.47 53.51
N ASP A 66 9.97 -88.92 54.23
CA ASP A 66 9.91 -89.25 55.65
C ASP A 66 9.56 -88.03 56.53
N ASP A 67 9.96 -86.83 56.11
CA ASP A 67 9.59 -85.56 56.76
C ASP A 67 9.68 -84.37 55.79
N HIS A 68 8.90 -83.31 56.01
CA HIS A 68 9.02 -82.05 55.28
C HIS A 68 8.81 -80.88 56.21
N GLY A 69 9.38 -79.72 55.88
CA GLY A 69 9.36 -78.62 56.82
C GLY A 69 10.15 -77.39 56.39
N PHE A 70 10.52 -76.58 57.37
CA PHE A 70 11.32 -75.37 57.17
C PHE A 70 12.44 -75.28 58.20
N ASP A 71 13.65 -74.94 57.74
CA ASP A 71 14.69 -74.40 58.60
C ASP A 71 14.55 -72.88 58.65
N PHE A 72 14.66 -72.28 59.82
CA PHE A 72 14.59 -70.84 60.06
C PHE A 72 15.69 -70.42 61.06
N ALA A 73 16.38 -69.31 60.82
CA ALA A 73 17.48 -68.82 61.64
C ALA A 73 17.67 -67.31 61.52
N ARG A 74 18.53 -66.73 62.37
CA ARG A 74 18.93 -65.31 62.30
C ARG A 74 20.07 -65.03 61.33
N ASP A 75 20.75 -66.07 60.84
CA ASP A 75 21.80 -65.97 59.84
C ASP A 75 21.49 -66.82 58.61
N SER A 76 21.92 -66.37 57.43
CA SER A 76 21.62 -67.02 56.14
C SER A 76 22.32 -68.37 55.94
N LEU A 77 23.34 -68.67 56.76
CA LEU A 77 24.05 -69.93 56.77
C LEU A 77 23.43 -70.95 57.73
N PHE A 78 22.40 -70.56 58.48
CA PHE A 78 21.71 -71.38 59.48
C PHE A 78 22.68 -71.99 60.50
N SER A 79 23.73 -71.23 60.85
CA SER A 79 24.84 -71.67 61.70
C SER A 79 24.61 -71.37 63.19
N LYS A 80 23.71 -70.43 63.51
CA LYS A 80 23.33 -70.05 64.87
C LYS A 80 21.81 -69.97 65.02
N ASP A 81 21.30 -70.41 66.16
CA ASP A 81 19.86 -70.33 66.53
C ASP A 81 18.91 -70.90 65.46
N LYS A 82 19.36 -71.93 64.73
CA LYS A 82 18.56 -72.62 63.71
C LYS A 82 17.46 -73.42 64.38
N GLN A 83 16.24 -73.22 63.92
CA GLN A 83 15.08 -74.01 64.29
C GLN A 83 14.52 -74.69 63.06
N SER A 84 13.97 -75.87 63.27
CA SER A 84 13.34 -76.67 62.22
C SER A 84 11.88 -76.90 62.61
N SER A 85 10.96 -76.48 61.74
CA SER A 85 9.56 -76.85 61.84
C SER A 85 9.34 -78.09 60.98
N ASN A 86 9.11 -79.23 61.63
CA ASN A 86 8.88 -80.52 60.99
C ASN A 86 7.36 -80.77 60.91
N LEU A 87 6.84 -80.95 59.71
CA LEU A 87 5.42 -81.14 59.43
C LEU A 87 5.04 -82.62 59.29
N GLY A 88 6.02 -83.53 59.40
CA GLY A 88 5.84 -84.97 59.29
C GLY A 88 5.91 -85.47 57.85
N GLU A 89 5.48 -86.72 57.64
CA GLU A 89 5.50 -87.36 56.32
C GLU A 89 4.70 -86.55 55.29
N LEU A 90 5.26 -86.38 54.09
CA LEU A 90 4.56 -85.66 53.01
C LEU A 90 3.48 -86.56 52.42
N THR A 91 2.21 -86.27 52.72
CA THR A 91 1.08 -87.09 52.25
C THR A 91 0.58 -86.74 50.84
N SER A 92 0.98 -85.58 50.29
CA SER A 92 0.66 -85.18 48.90
C SER A 92 1.61 -84.08 48.39
N ASP A 93 1.96 -84.12 47.10
CA ASP A 93 2.73 -83.07 46.43
C ASP A 93 1.96 -81.74 46.35
N GLY A 94 2.68 -80.63 46.48
CA GLY A 94 2.08 -79.30 46.43
C GLY A 94 2.70 -78.30 47.39
N THR A 95 1.99 -77.19 47.61
CA THR A 95 2.42 -76.14 48.54
C THR A 95 2.04 -76.51 49.96
N TYR A 96 2.99 -76.33 50.87
CA TYR A 96 2.79 -76.51 52.31
C TYR A 96 3.25 -75.26 53.06
N GLN A 97 2.70 -75.09 54.26
CA GLN A 97 2.85 -73.88 55.05
C GLN A 97 3.05 -74.23 56.51
N SER A 98 3.93 -73.48 57.19
CA SER A 98 4.10 -73.57 58.64
C SER A 98 4.05 -72.17 59.24
N PRO A 99 3.19 -71.90 60.23
CA PRO A 99 3.31 -70.67 61.01
C PRO A 99 4.63 -70.70 61.79
N VAL A 100 5.23 -69.52 61.98
CA VAL A 100 6.33 -69.32 62.92
C VAL A 100 5.70 -68.99 64.27
N GLU A 101 5.68 -69.97 65.18
CA GLU A 101 5.02 -69.84 66.48
C GLU A 101 5.88 -69.14 67.54
N GLU A 102 7.14 -68.86 67.22
CA GLU A 102 8.05 -68.20 68.15
C GLU A 102 7.85 -66.70 68.27
N LEU A 103 8.24 -66.16 69.43
CA LEU A 103 8.33 -64.73 69.67
C LEU A 103 9.47 -64.14 68.83
N LEU A 104 9.13 -63.72 67.62
CA LEU A 104 10.02 -62.98 66.76
C LEU A 104 10.34 -61.62 67.39
N GLN A 105 11.63 -61.33 67.54
CA GLN A 105 12.08 -59.99 67.93
C GLN A 105 11.76 -59.00 66.82
N ASP A 106 11.22 -57.85 67.22
CA ASP A 106 10.92 -56.72 66.35
C ASP A 106 12.19 -56.23 65.63
N ASN A 107 12.06 -55.88 64.34
CA ASN A 107 13.17 -55.58 63.42
C ASN A 107 14.22 -56.69 63.26
N GLY A 108 13.93 -57.92 63.71
CA GLY A 108 14.81 -59.06 63.46
C GLY A 108 14.74 -59.48 62.00
N ARG A 109 15.90 -59.56 61.32
CA ARG A 109 16.00 -60.26 60.04
C ARG A 109 16.13 -61.75 60.29
N TYR A 110 15.32 -62.52 59.59
CA TYR A 110 15.32 -63.96 59.66
C TYR A 110 15.44 -64.55 58.27
N TYR A 111 16.18 -65.65 58.18
CA TYR A 111 16.39 -66.42 56.98
C TYR A 111 15.69 -67.76 57.14
N PHE A 112 15.05 -68.23 56.07
CA PHE A 112 14.37 -69.51 56.08
C PHE A 112 14.55 -70.24 54.74
N ARG A 113 14.43 -71.57 54.80
CA ARG A 113 14.46 -72.45 53.63
C ARG A 113 13.54 -73.64 53.87
N ALA A 114 12.77 -74.00 52.85
CA ALA A 114 11.98 -75.22 52.84
C ALA A 114 12.91 -76.44 52.76
N PHE A 115 12.53 -77.56 53.38
CA PHE A 115 13.25 -78.81 53.25
C PHE A 115 12.31 -80.02 53.13
N ILE A 116 12.86 -81.09 52.59
CA ILE A 116 12.30 -82.45 52.61
C ILE A 116 13.38 -83.44 53.05
N ALA A 117 13.01 -84.49 53.78
CA ALA A 117 13.87 -85.56 54.23
C ALA A 117 13.46 -86.89 53.56
N TYR A 118 14.41 -87.56 52.92
CA TYR A 118 14.22 -88.82 52.21
C TYR A 118 15.51 -89.64 52.22
N GLN A 119 15.42 -90.95 52.46
CA GLN A 119 16.58 -91.87 52.48
C GLN A 119 17.72 -91.42 53.41
N ASN A 120 17.39 -90.95 54.62
CA ASN A 120 18.36 -90.39 55.58
C ASN A 120 19.14 -89.16 55.06
N GLN A 121 18.67 -88.48 54.00
CA GLN A 121 19.23 -87.23 53.51
C GLN A 121 18.19 -86.11 53.57
N GLN A 122 18.65 -84.87 53.80
CA GLN A 122 17.80 -83.68 53.84
C GLN A 122 18.13 -82.78 52.65
N LYS A 123 17.14 -82.47 51.82
CA LYS A 123 17.27 -81.57 50.66
C LYS A 123 16.60 -80.24 50.96
N TYR A 124 17.22 -79.15 50.54
CA TYR A 124 16.79 -77.79 50.86
C TYR A 124 16.44 -76.99 49.60
N GLY A 125 15.41 -76.16 49.71
CA GLY A 125 15.12 -75.10 48.74
C GLY A 125 16.06 -73.90 48.92
N SER A 126 15.90 -72.90 48.05
CA SER A 126 16.67 -71.65 48.14
C SER A 126 16.46 -70.94 49.48
N VAL A 127 17.47 -70.25 49.98
CA VAL A 127 17.34 -69.41 51.18
C VAL A 127 16.57 -68.14 50.83
N LYS A 128 15.51 -67.87 51.59
CA LYS A 128 14.74 -66.62 51.56
C LYS A 128 14.89 -65.90 52.90
N SER A 129 14.53 -64.62 52.97
CA SER A 129 14.54 -63.86 54.21
C SER A 129 13.31 -62.99 54.36
N PHE A 130 12.94 -62.69 55.60
CA PHE A 130 11.96 -61.66 55.93
C PHE A 130 12.43 -60.91 57.17
N ILE A 131 11.92 -59.70 57.39
CA ILE A 131 12.09 -58.99 58.65
C ILE A 131 10.75 -59.02 59.38
N TYR A 132 10.77 -59.41 60.65
CA TYR A 132 9.58 -59.34 61.48
C TYR A 132 9.45 -57.94 62.08
N ASN A 133 8.43 -57.22 61.63
CA ASN A 133 8.04 -55.92 62.16
C ASN A 133 6.67 -56.10 62.82
N ASN A 134 6.51 -55.65 64.07
CA ASN A 134 5.37 -55.90 64.95
C ASN A 134 4.02 -55.25 64.50
N GLY A 135 3.80 -55.02 63.20
CA GLY A 135 2.66 -54.31 62.64
C GLY A 135 2.71 -52.80 62.84
N LEU A 136 3.89 -52.26 63.10
CA LEU A 136 4.10 -50.83 63.21
C LEU A 136 4.11 -50.19 61.81
N ALA A 137 3.49 -49.01 61.72
CA ALA A 137 3.57 -48.15 60.55
C ALA A 137 5.03 -47.72 60.32
N PRO A 138 5.44 -47.48 59.07
CA PRO A 138 6.81 -47.06 58.78
C PRO A 138 7.14 -45.74 59.50
N SER A 139 8.40 -45.53 59.86
CA SER A 139 8.88 -44.26 60.44
C SER A 139 10.00 -43.67 59.59
N ILE A 140 9.83 -42.43 59.14
CA ILE A 140 10.87 -41.68 58.43
C ILE A 140 11.66 -40.86 59.47
N ASP A 141 12.92 -41.20 59.68
CA ASP A 141 13.80 -40.50 60.61
C ASP A 141 14.47 -39.29 59.92
N SER A 142 14.92 -39.46 58.68
CA SER A 142 15.55 -38.40 57.89
C SER A 142 15.55 -38.72 56.39
N VAL A 143 15.96 -37.74 55.59
CA VAL A 143 16.20 -37.88 54.15
C VAL A 143 17.63 -37.49 53.81
N SER A 144 18.18 -37.95 52.68
CA SER A 144 19.56 -37.68 52.26
C SER A 144 19.85 -36.20 52.06
N SER A 145 18.84 -35.40 51.71
CA SER A 145 18.93 -33.97 51.64
C SER A 145 17.59 -33.35 51.97
N ARG A 146 17.63 -32.26 52.75
CA ARG A 146 16.47 -31.41 53.03
C ARG A 146 15.97 -30.68 51.77
N TYR A 147 16.84 -30.58 50.75
CA TYR A 147 16.55 -29.92 49.48
C TYR A 147 16.77 -30.84 48.28
N GLY A 148 15.93 -30.74 47.26
CA GLY A 148 16.08 -31.51 46.01
C GLY A 148 15.39 -30.85 44.82
N HIS A 149 15.65 -31.36 43.61
CA HIS A 149 14.95 -30.96 42.40
C HIS A 149 13.91 -32.01 41.98
N LEU A 150 12.94 -31.60 41.16
CA LEU A 150 12.05 -32.55 40.50
C LEU A 150 12.87 -33.50 39.62
N GLY A 151 12.55 -34.79 39.66
CA GLY A 151 13.29 -35.82 38.94
C GLY A 151 14.60 -36.29 39.60
N ASP A 152 15.08 -35.62 40.66
CA ASP A 152 16.24 -36.11 41.41
C ASP A 152 15.87 -37.35 42.24
N THR A 153 16.88 -38.14 42.62
CA THR A 153 16.71 -39.28 43.54
C THR A 153 16.86 -38.83 44.99
N LEU A 154 15.88 -39.14 45.84
CA LEU A 154 15.89 -38.89 47.27
C LEU A 154 16.01 -40.20 48.04
N THR A 155 16.90 -40.26 49.02
CA THR A 155 17.04 -41.42 49.92
C THR A 155 16.39 -41.12 51.26
N PHE A 156 15.60 -42.05 51.78
CA PHE A 156 14.94 -42.01 53.08
C PHE A 156 15.66 -42.95 54.02
N TYR A 157 15.86 -42.50 55.27
CA TYR A 157 16.40 -43.30 56.36
C TYR A 157 15.35 -43.40 57.45
N GLY A 158 15.15 -44.60 57.96
CA GLY A 158 14.12 -44.85 58.95
C GLY A 158 14.02 -46.30 59.34
N LYS A 159 12.81 -46.74 59.65
CA LYS A 159 12.51 -48.10 60.09
C LYS A 159 11.22 -48.60 59.45
N GLN A 160 11.14 -49.91 59.29
CA GLN A 160 9.91 -50.62 58.92
C GLN A 160 9.41 -50.26 57.51
N PHE A 161 10.32 -49.92 56.59
CA PHE A 161 9.97 -49.54 55.23
C PHE A 161 9.50 -50.70 54.35
N ASN A 162 9.85 -51.96 54.67
CA ASN A 162 9.73 -53.15 53.80
C ASN A 162 10.88 -53.26 52.77
N ASP A 163 11.31 -54.47 52.45
CA ASP A 163 12.34 -54.76 51.44
C ASP A 163 11.75 -55.17 50.08
N ASN A 164 10.43 -55.32 49.99
CA ASN A 164 9.72 -55.50 48.72
C ASN A 164 9.04 -54.21 48.26
N ILE A 165 9.59 -53.62 47.19
CA ILE A 165 9.13 -52.36 46.57
C ILE A 165 7.65 -52.40 46.19
N SER A 166 7.09 -53.55 45.79
CA SER A 166 5.69 -53.65 45.37
C SER A 166 4.68 -53.32 46.48
N ASN A 167 5.14 -53.37 47.74
CA ASN A 167 4.33 -53.12 48.93
C ASN A 167 4.52 -51.71 49.49
N ILE A 168 5.24 -50.84 48.77
CA ILE A 168 5.59 -49.50 49.23
C ILE A 168 5.05 -48.47 48.24
N LYS A 169 4.34 -47.48 48.75
CA LYS A 169 3.95 -46.29 47.98
C LYS A 169 4.55 -45.08 48.64
N VAL A 170 5.28 -44.28 47.87
CA VAL A 170 5.75 -42.97 48.29
C VAL A 170 5.01 -41.92 47.48
N SER A 171 4.45 -40.92 48.14
CA SER A 171 3.85 -39.76 47.48
C SER A 171 4.42 -38.46 48.01
N PHE A 172 4.57 -37.47 47.13
CA PHE A 172 4.90 -36.08 47.45
C PHE A 172 3.61 -35.28 47.32
N SER A 173 2.99 -35.00 48.46
CA SER A 173 1.59 -34.60 48.57
C SER A 173 0.69 -35.63 47.87
N SER A 174 0.01 -35.25 46.79
CA SER A 174 -0.86 -36.13 46.01
C SER A 174 -0.18 -36.86 44.84
N TYR A 175 1.14 -36.66 44.63
CA TYR A 175 1.85 -37.19 43.46
C TYR A 175 2.71 -38.38 43.83
N TYR A 176 2.43 -39.54 43.23
CA TYR A 176 3.21 -40.75 43.48
C TYR A 176 4.61 -40.67 42.89
N SER A 177 5.55 -41.22 43.65
CA SER A 177 6.96 -41.33 43.32
C SER A 177 7.28 -42.75 42.86
N GLU A 178 8.24 -42.87 41.95
CA GLU A 178 8.82 -44.15 41.57
C GLU A 178 9.86 -44.57 42.62
N VAL A 179 9.58 -45.68 43.31
CA VAL A 179 10.51 -46.27 44.28
C VAL A 179 11.52 -47.13 43.53
N LEU A 180 12.81 -46.82 43.67
CA LEU A 180 13.91 -47.45 42.95
C LEU A 180 14.51 -48.62 43.72
N THR A 181 14.81 -48.41 45.01
CA THR A 181 15.33 -49.45 45.91
C THR A 181 14.69 -49.33 47.28
N ALA A 182 14.48 -50.45 47.96
CA ALA A 182 13.97 -50.47 49.31
C ALA A 182 14.64 -51.56 50.15
N SER A 183 14.88 -51.22 51.40
CA SER A 183 15.25 -52.09 52.49
C SER A 183 14.48 -51.61 53.72
N ASP A 184 14.49 -52.38 54.80
CA ASP A 184 13.71 -52.03 55.99
C ASP A 184 14.09 -50.69 56.65
N SER A 185 15.31 -50.19 56.41
CA SER A 185 15.79 -48.93 56.99
C SER A 185 16.19 -47.86 55.98
N VAL A 186 16.31 -48.21 54.69
CA VAL A 186 16.75 -47.30 53.63
C VAL A 186 15.90 -47.51 52.38
N LEU A 187 15.33 -46.44 51.85
CA LEU A 187 14.55 -46.44 50.60
C LEU A 187 15.03 -45.32 49.68
N THR A 188 15.13 -45.58 48.38
CA THR A 188 15.40 -44.54 47.37
C THR A 188 14.22 -44.41 46.42
N CYS A 189 13.84 -43.18 46.09
CA CYS A 189 12.79 -42.92 45.12
C CYS A 189 13.04 -41.64 44.33
N VAL A 190 12.38 -41.49 43.18
CA VAL A 190 12.48 -40.32 42.31
C VAL A 190 11.50 -39.25 42.77
N ILE A 191 11.97 -38.03 43.04
CA ILE A 191 11.08 -36.90 43.31
C ILE A 191 10.17 -36.72 42.08
N PRO A 192 8.84 -36.80 42.22
CA PRO A 192 7.93 -36.75 41.09
C PRO A 192 8.15 -35.48 40.27
N ASN A 193 7.94 -35.58 38.96
CA ASN A 193 8.05 -34.45 38.04
C ASN A 193 7.04 -33.32 38.28
N PHE A 194 6.09 -33.55 39.21
CA PHE A 194 5.14 -32.56 39.67
C PHE A 194 4.86 -32.77 41.16
N THR A 195 4.77 -31.68 41.93
CA THR A 195 4.38 -31.72 43.35
C THR A 195 3.45 -30.55 43.67
N GLN A 196 2.67 -30.67 44.75
CA GLN A 196 1.87 -29.54 45.22
C GLN A 196 2.70 -28.63 46.12
N GLY A 197 3.12 -27.48 45.57
CA GLY A 197 3.87 -26.46 46.30
C GLY A 197 5.33 -26.80 46.56
N LYS A 198 6.06 -25.83 47.11
CA LYS A 198 7.51 -25.89 47.40
C LYS A 198 7.88 -26.87 48.50
N LYS A 199 6.98 -27.10 49.45
CA LYS A 199 7.18 -27.99 50.61
C LYS A 199 6.14 -29.12 50.58
N PRO A 200 6.30 -30.11 49.68
CA PRO A 200 5.35 -31.20 49.61
C PRO A 200 5.41 -32.04 50.89
N ILE A 201 4.26 -32.52 51.35
CA ILE A 201 4.20 -33.47 52.47
C ILE A 201 4.49 -34.84 51.88
N ILE A 202 5.58 -35.48 52.29
CA ILE A 202 5.93 -36.81 51.80
C ILE A 202 5.20 -37.84 52.63
N ALA A 203 4.40 -38.70 51.99
CA ALA A 203 3.75 -39.84 52.63
C ALA A 203 4.40 -41.14 52.16
N LEU A 204 4.81 -41.99 53.11
CA LEU A 204 5.28 -43.35 52.84
C LEU A 204 4.26 -44.33 53.42
N GLU A 205 3.61 -45.08 52.55
CA GLU A 205 2.59 -46.07 52.85
C GLU A 205 3.14 -47.47 52.60
N ASN A 206 2.90 -48.38 53.55
CA ASN A 206 3.03 -49.82 53.36
C ASN A 206 1.79 -50.56 53.90
N SER A 207 1.80 -51.88 53.88
CA SER A 207 0.70 -52.72 54.38
C SER A 207 0.32 -52.48 55.85
N ASN A 208 1.18 -51.83 56.65
CA ASN A 208 1.01 -51.63 58.09
C ASN A 208 0.57 -50.21 58.46
N GLY A 209 0.62 -49.24 57.54
CA GLY A 209 0.21 -47.87 57.79
C GLY A 209 0.99 -46.83 56.99
N ILE A 210 0.82 -45.56 57.35
CA ILE A 210 1.38 -44.39 56.65
C ILE A 210 2.25 -43.58 57.60
N SER A 211 3.43 -43.17 57.13
CA SER A 211 4.30 -42.17 57.75
C SER A 211 4.28 -40.88 56.94
N ASN A 212 4.32 -39.73 57.60
CA ASN A 212 4.44 -38.43 56.93
C ASN A 212 5.76 -37.75 57.30
N PHE A 213 6.42 -37.13 56.32
CA PHE A 213 7.62 -36.33 56.48
C PHE A 213 7.44 -34.96 55.82
N SER A 214 7.69 -33.88 56.56
CA SER A 214 7.41 -32.51 56.12
C SER A 214 8.65 -31.61 56.08
N ASP A 215 9.82 -32.08 56.51
CA ASP A 215 11.07 -31.31 56.49
C ASP A 215 11.85 -31.55 55.19
N PHE A 216 11.16 -31.40 54.05
CA PHE A 216 11.72 -31.43 52.71
C PHE A 216 11.20 -30.24 51.91
N GLU A 217 12.06 -29.62 51.11
CA GLU A 217 11.75 -28.43 50.32
C GLU A 217 12.40 -28.51 48.94
N LEU A 218 11.67 -28.12 47.89
CA LEU A 218 12.26 -27.97 46.57
C LEU A 218 13.20 -26.77 46.56
N TYR A 219 14.32 -26.89 45.85
CA TYR A 219 15.15 -25.71 45.56
C TYR A 219 14.30 -24.64 44.85
N THR A 220 14.42 -23.39 45.31
CA THR A 220 13.86 -22.24 44.58
C THR A 220 14.74 -22.00 43.36
N PRO A 221 14.19 -21.98 42.14
CA PRO A 221 14.96 -21.51 41.00
C PRO A 221 15.38 -20.04 41.19
N GLN A 222 16.51 -19.65 40.63
CA GLN A 222 17.02 -18.29 40.73
C GLN A 222 17.50 -17.86 39.36
N ILE A 223 17.13 -16.64 38.97
CA ILE A 223 17.61 -16.00 37.75
C ILE A 223 18.65 -14.97 38.18
N GLU A 224 19.87 -15.10 37.71
CA GLU A 224 20.98 -14.20 38.02
C GLU A 224 21.16 -13.18 36.90
N THR A 225 21.28 -13.66 35.66
CA THR A 225 21.50 -12.81 34.49
C THR A 225 20.70 -13.28 33.29
N VAL A 226 20.38 -12.34 32.41
CA VAL A 226 19.89 -12.60 31.07
C VAL A 226 20.84 -11.89 30.11
N ASP A 227 21.45 -12.65 29.21
CA ASP A 227 22.49 -12.17 28.30
C ASP A 227 22.22 -12.63 26.85
N PRO A 228 22.08 -11.68 25.90
CA PRO A 228 21.96 -10.24 26.13
C PRO A 228 20.58 -9.86 26.75
N ILE A 229 20.56 -8.83 27.60
CA ILE A 229 19.32 -8.23 28.14
C ILE A 229 18.60 -7.32 27.13
N GLU A 230 19.32 -6.96 26.06
CA GLU A 230 18.81 -6.20 24.92
C GLU A 230 18.97 -7.05 23.66
N ALA A 231 17.86 -7.34 22.99
CA ALA A 231 17.85 -8.33 21.91
C ALA A 231 16.78 -8.00 20.86
N VAL A 232 16.88 -8.65 19.69
CA VAL A 232 15.84 -8.56 18.66
C VAL A 232 14.80 -9.65 18.88
N ALA A 233 13.53 -9.35 18.60
CA ALA A 233 12.49 -10.37 18.54
C ALA A 233 12.90 -11.55 17.63
N GLY A 234 12.80 -12.78 18.14
CA GLY A 234 13.27 -14.00 17.48
C GLY A 234 14.74 -14.36 17.72
N ASP A 235 15.52 -13.54 18.41
CA ASP A 235 16.87 -13.93 18.84
C ASP A 235 16.79 -15.00 19.94
N THR A 236 17.80 -15.88 19.98
CA THR A 236 17.98 -16.83 21.08
C THR A 236 18.92 -16.21 22.12
N ILE A 237 18.43 -16.06 23.35
CA ILE A 237 19.17 -15.44 24.46
C ILE A 237 19.35 -16.41 25.63
N THR A 238 20.37 -16.17 26.46
CA THR A 238 20.74 -17.07 27.55
C THR A 238 20.31 -16.50 28.89
N LEU A 239 19.58 -17.29 29.67
CA LEU A 239 19.22 -17.02 31.05
C LEU A 239 20.10 -17.88 31.96
N SER A 240 20.95 -17.23 32.77
CA SER A 240 21.83 -17.90 33.72
C SER A 240 21.32 -17.75 35.14
N GLY A 241 21.53 -18.79 35.95
CA GLY A 241 21.17 -18.80 37.35
C GLY A 241 21.35 -20.17 37.97
N ASN A 242 20.42 -20.58 38.82
CA ASN A 242 20.53 -21.82 39.58
C ASN A 242 19.18 -22.55 39.74
N HIS A 243 19.26 -23.87 39.89
CA HIS A 243 18.15 -24.77 40.22
C HIS A 243 17.02 -24.83 39.18
N PHE A 244 17.32 -24.69 37.89
CA PHE A 244 16.33 -24.90 36.82
C PHE A 244 15.99 -26.40 36.63
N ASP A 245 14.90 -26.68 35.92
CA ASP A 245 14.59 -28.05 35.51
C ASP A 245 15.46 -28.39 34.29
N THR A 246 16.11 -29.56 34.27
CA THR A 246 16.96 -29.98 33.14
C THR A 246 16.14 -30.46 31.95
N ARG A 247 14.81 -30.61 32.10
CA ARG A 247 13.91 -31.00 31.03
C ARG A 247 13.27 -29.75 30.45
N LEU A 248 13.30 -29.62 29.12
CA LEU A 248 12.61 -28.51 28.43
C LEU A 248 11.16 -28.37 28.86
N SER A 249 10.42 -29.49 28.95
CA SER A 249 9.00 -29.51 29.34
C SER A 249 8.73 -29.14 30.81
N GLY A 250 9.76 -29.17 31.66
CA GLY A 250 9.68 -28.79 33.07
C GLY A 250 9.80 -27.28 33.30
N ASN A 251 10.20 -26.54 32.27
CA ASN A 251 10.31 -25.09 32.30
C ASN A 251 9.23 -24.46 31.43
N ARG A 252 8.70 -23.31 31.86
CA ARG A 252 7.88 -22.43 31.01
C ARG A 252 8.35 -21.00 31.22
N LEU A 253 8.74 -20.34 30.13
CA LEU A 253 9.18 -18.96 30.16
C LEU A 253 8.17 -18.08 29.43
N SER A 254 7.93 -16.89 29.94
CA SER A 254 7.18 -15.85 29.24
C SER A 254 7.86 -14.50 29.35
N VAL A 255 7.71 -13.69 28.30
CA VAL A 255 8.18 -12.31 28.22
C VAL A 255 6.97 -11.43 27.97
N GLY A 256 6.69 -10.48 28.87
CA GLY A 256 5.49 -9.63 28.78
C GLY A 256 4.17 -10.40 28.86
N GLY A 257 4.21 -11.63 29.41
CA GLY A 257 3.07 -12.56 29.41
C GLY A 257 2.93 -13.41 28.13
N VAL A 258 3.74 -13.16 27.09
CA VAL A 258 3.78 -13.97 25.87
C VAL A 258 4.68 -15.19 26.12
N PRO A 259 4.18 -16.42 25.90
CA PRO A 259 5.00 -17.62 26.02
C PRO A 259 6.21 -17.60 25.09
N SER A 260 7.36 -18.03 25.60
CA SER A 260 8.61 -18.13 24.86
C SER A 260 9.04 -19.59 24.72
N GLU A 261 9.62 -19.92 23.57
CA GLU A 261 10.20 -21.24 23.30
C GLU A 261 11.55 -21.38 24.00
N ILE A 262 11.71 -22.43 24.80
CA ILE A 262 12.98 -22.82 25.41
C ILE A 262 13.62 -23.88 24.52
N VAL A 263 14.82 -23.61 24.04
CA VAL A 263 15.56 -24.47 23.10
C VAL A 263 16.64 -25.30 23.78
N ASP A 264 17.07 -24.90 24.97
CA ASP A 264 18.11 -25.58 25.75
C ASP A 264 17.83 -25.40 27.25
N ALA A 265 18.05 -26.46 28.04
CA ALA A 265 17.82 -26.41 29.48
C ALA A 265 18.84 -27.24 30.27
N GLU A 266 19.58 -26.55 31.13
CA GLU A 266 20.50 -27.10 32.10
C GLU A 266 20.14 -26.63 33.50
N ARG A 267 20.86 -27.12 34.52
CA ARG A 267 20.59 -26.76 35.92
C ARG A 267 20.85 -25.28 36.22
N THR A 268 21.75 -24.66 35.47
CA THR A 268 22.22 -23.29 35.69
C THR A 268 22.02 -22.38 34.49
N THR A 269 21.59 -22.91 33.35
CA THR A 269 21.39 -22.14 32.12
C THR A 269 20.12 -22.58 31.40
N LEU A 270 19.39 -21.63 30.83
CA LEU A 270 18.31 -21.87 29.85
C LEU A 270 18.59 -21.01 28.63
N LYS A 271 18.32 -21.53 27.42
CA LYS A 271 18.28 -20.69 26.21
C LYS A 271 16.86 -20.62 25.70
N PHE A 272 16.39 -19.41 25.38
CA PHE A 272 15.03 -19.19 24.91
C PHE A 272 14.98 -18.18 23.76
N VAL A 273 13.94 -18.29 22.94
CA VAL A 273 13.68 -17.41 21.80
C VAL A 273 12.83 -16.23 22.25
N VAL A 274 13.28 -14.99 22.00
CA VAL A 274 12.50 -13.78 22.28
C VAL A 274 11.20 -13.81 21.47
N PRO A 275 10.01 -13.74 22.09
CA PRO A 275 8.75 -13.77 21.36
C PRO A 275 8.60 -12.60 20.37
N GLN A 276 7.86 -12.83 19.28
CA GLN A 276 7.69 -11.83 18.22
C GLN A 276 6.54 -10.84 18.43
N GLU A 277 5.52 -11.22 19.21
CA GLU A 277 4.30 -10.44 19.41
C GLU A 277 4.26 -9.80 20.82
N LEU A 278 5.33 -9.11 21.20
CA LEU A 278 5.36 -8.37 22.46
C LEU A 278 4.44 -7.14 22.41
N ALA A 279 4.05 -6.61 23.56
CA ALA A 279 3.14 -5.46 23.66
C ALA A 279 3.87 -4.10 23.77
N SER A 280 5.15 -4.11 24.12
CA SER A 280 5.98 -2.91 24.29
C SER A 280 7.47 -3.20 24.05
N GLN A 281 8.28 -2.14 24.00
CA GLN A 281 9.74 -2.22 23.86
C GLN A 281 10.47 -2.76 25.10
N SER A 282 9.80 -2.86 26.26
CA SER A 282 10.43 -3.33 27.50
C SER A 282 9.46 -4.18 28.32
N GLU A 283 9.79 -5.46 28.46
CA GLU A 283 8.88 -6.47 28.98
C GLU A 283 9.48 -7.32 30.11
N SER A 284 8.65 -7.68 31.08
CA SER A 284 9.09 -8.51 32.22
C SER A 284 9.34 -9.96 31.81
N ILE A 285 10.38 -10.59 32.34
CA ILE A 285 10.67 -12.02 32.13
C ILE A 285 10.16 -12.83 33.32
N LYS A 286 9.36 -13.86 33.05
CA LYS A 286 8.88 -14.81 34.06
C LYS A 286 9.27 -16.24 33.71
N LEU A 287 9.74 -16.98 34.69
CA LEU A 287 10.11 -18.39 34.59
C LEU A 287 9.30 -19.21 35.58
N MET A 288 8.57 -20.21 35.08
CA MET A 288 8.05 -21.32 35.86
C MET A 288 9.06 -22.47 35.75
N ALA A 289 9.76 -22.76 36.84
CA ALA A 289 10.66 -23.92 36.95
C ALA A 289 10.47 -24.55 38.33
N GLN A 290 10.65 -25.86 38.47
CA GLN A 290 10.48 -26.54 39.77
C GLN A 290 9.08 -26.33 40.39
N ASN A 291 8.05 -26.18 39.54
CA ASN A 291 6.68 -25.77 39.90
C ASN A 291 6.58 -24.45 40.69
N GLN A 292 7.54 -23.55 40.50
CA GLN A 292 7.62 -22.24 41.14
C GLN A 292 7.76 -21.17 40.07
N GLU A 293 6.96 -20.10 40.18
CA GLU A 293 7.07 -18.93 39.32
C GLU A 293 8.04 -17.92 39.92
N ILE A 294 9.00 -17.46 39.12
CA ILE A 294 9.96 -16.41 39.45
C ILE A 294 9.88 -15.34 38.38
N THR A 295 9.95 -14.09 38.81
CA THR A 295 10.07 -12.93 37.92
C THR A 295 11.50 -12.42 38.01
N TYR A 296 12.15 -12.21 36.87
CA TYR A 296 13.45 -11.57 36.84
C TYR A 296 13.31 -10.09 37.21
N SER A 297 14.30 -9.53 37.91
CA SER A 297 14.21 -8.17 38.45
C SER A 297 14.28 -7.08 37.38
N GLU A 298 14.83 -7.40 36.21
CA GLU A 298 14.96 -6.47 35.08
C GLU A 298 14.07 -6.91 33.92
N ASN A 299 13.71 -5.94 33.08
CA ASN A 299 12.94 -6.21 31.87
C ASN A 299 13.88 -6.49 30.70
N LEU A 300 13.49 -7.41 29.83
CA LEU A 300 14.08 -7.54 28.49
C LEU A 300 13.77 -6.25 27.71
N ARG A 301 14.76 -5.71 27.02
CA ARG A 301 14.60 -4.55 26.13
C ARG A 301 14.75 -4.99 24.68
N LEU A 302 13.88 -4.50 23.81
CA LEU A 302 14.07 -4.71 22.38
C LEU A 302 15.12 -3.74 21.84
N ALA A 303 16.08 -4.25 21.09
CA ALA A 303 17.12 -3.42 20.49
C ALA A 303 16.51 -2.45 19.46
N ALA A 304 16.95 -1.19 19.44
CA ALA A 304 16.46 -0.23 18.45
C ALA A 304 16.93 -0.61 17.04
N PRO A 305 16.07 -0.51 15.99
CA PRO A 305 16.51 -0.64 14.61
C PRO A 305 17.48 0.51 14.25
N GLU A 306 18.40 0.25 13.33
CA GLU A 306 19.37 1.24 12.87
C GLU A 306 19.56 1.13 11.36
N ILE A 307 19.49 2.24 10.65
CA ILE A 307 19.74 2.37 9.21
C ILE A 307 21.19 2.84 9.03
N ASN A 308 22.04 1.96 8.53
CA ASN A 308 23.44 2.31 8.25
C ASN A 308 23.60 2.88 6.84
N SER A 309 22.88 2.31 5.86
CA SER A 309 22.90 2.75 4.46
C SER A 309 21.75 2.11 3.69
N PHE A 310 21.50 2.61 2.48
CA PHE A 310 20.61 1.96 1.53
C PHE A 310 21.17 2.09 0.12
N SER A 311 20.80 1.15 -0.76
CA SER A 311 21.26 1.14 -2.14
C SER A 311 20.20 0.55 -3.08
N PRO A 312 20.00 1.15 -4.26
CA PRO A 312 20.60 2.42 -4.71
C PRO A 312 20.06 3.65 -3.95
N GLU A 313 20.83 4.75 -3.90
CA GLU A 313 20.36 6.03 -3.34
C GLU A 313 19.41 6.79 -4.28
N THR A 314 19.43 6.41 -5.56
CA THR A 314 18.58 6.96 -6.61
C THR A 314 17.90 5.84 -7.38
N ALA A 315 16.56 5.85 -7.44
CA ALA A 315 15.77 4.86 -8.17
C ALA A 315 14.45 5.45 -8.67
N THR A 316 13.64 4.68 -9.41
CA THR A 316 12.29 5.10 -9.80
C THR A 316 11.22 4.32 -9.03
N PHE A 317 9.97 4.71 -9.22
CA PHE A 317 8.80 4.06 -8.61
C PHE A 317 8.83 2.54 -8.82
N GLY A 318 8.40 1.74 -7.86
CA GLY A 318 8.36 0.28 -7.98
C GLY A 318 9.71 -0.44 -8.04
N ASP A 319 10.84 0.27 -8.08
CA ASP A 319 12.16 -0.36 -7.97
C ASP A 319 12.38 -0.92 -6.55
N GLN A 320 13.27 -1.91 -6.43
CA GLN A 320 13.66 -2.44 -5.14
C GLN A 320 14.87 -1.68 -4.57
N ILE A 321 14.76 -1.27 -3.31
CA ILE A 321 15.87 -0.69 -2.53
C ILE A 321 16.25 -1.68 -1.43
N LYS A 322 17.55 -1.92 -1.29
CA LYS A 322 18.11 -2.67 -0.15
C LYS A 322 18.54 -1.69 0.92
N ILE A 323 17.98 -1.81 2.12
CA ILE A 323 18.39 -1.08 3.32
C ILE A 323 19.29 -1.99 4.16
N THR A 324 20.49 -1.55 4.47
CA THR A 324 21.46 -2.26 5.31
C THR A 324 21.54 -1.56 6.67
N GLY A 325 21.49 -2.33 7.74
CA GLY A 325 21.30 -1.79 9.08
C GLY A 325 21.59 -2.79 10.19
N ASN A 326 21.04 -2.51 11.37
CA ASN A 326 21.09 -3.41 12.52
C ASN A 326 19.70 -3.55 13.14
N ASN A 327 19.47 -4.68 13.82
CA ASN A 327 18.33 -4.93 14.68
C ASN A 327 16.94 -4.77 14.02
N PHE A 328 16.84 -5.02 12.73
CA PHE A 328 15.54 -5.14 12.08
C PHE A 328 14.81 -6.40 12.56
N ALA A 329 13.48 -6.36 12.57
CA ALA A 329 12.69 -7.53 12.91
C ALA A 329 12.83 -8.59 11.81
N ARG A 330 12.95 -9.87 12.18
CA ARG A 330 13.12 -10.97 11.20
C ARG A 330 11.87 -11.25 10.37
N LEU A 331 10.71 -10.76 10.79
CA LEU A 331 9.48 -10.85 10.00
C LEU A 331 9.28 -9.57 9.20
N ALA A 332 9.08 -9.69 7.89
CA ALA A 332 8.78 -8.55 7.02
C ALA A 332 7.56 -7.75 7.51
N SER A 333 6.51 -8.43 7.99
CA SER A 333 5.30 -7.79 8.51
C SER A 333 5.50 -7.02 9.83
N ALA A 334 6.63 -7.21 10.50
CA ALA A 334 6.97 -6.53 11.75
C ALA A 334 7.88 -5.31 11.55
N ASN A 335 8.27 -5.01 10.31
CA ASN A 335 8.97 -3.79 9.94
C ASN A 335 8.03 -2.95 9.09
N LYS A 336 7.89 -1.67 9.44
CA LYS A 336 7.28 -0.68 8.56
C LYS A 336 8.36 0.25 8.06
N VAL A 337 8.40 0.46 6.77
CA VAL A 337 9.40 1.34 6.13
C VAL A 337 8.64 2.43 5.39
N TYR A 338 9.11 3.66 5.50
CA TYR A 338 8.48 4.83 4.90
C TYR A 338 9.50 5.61 4.08
N PHE A 339 9.07 6.15 2.95
CA PHE A 339 9.77 7.19 2.19
C PHE A 339 9.05 8.50 2.51
N GLY A 340 9.64 9.34 3.35
CA GLY A 340 8.93 10.45 3.98
C GLY A 340 7.77 9.92 4.84
N GLU A 341 6.54 10.24 4.44
CA GLU A 341 5.31 9.78 5.11
C GLU A 341 4.61 8.61 4.40
N VAL A 342 5.13 8.16 3.25
CA VAL A 342 4.50 7.11 2.44
C VAL A 342 5.06 5.73 2.79
N GLU A 343 4.19 4.82 3.23
CA GLU A 343 4.59 3.45 3.60
C GLU A 343 5.00 2.63 2.37
N ALA A 344 6.19 2.03 2.43
CA ALA A 344 6.73 1.13 1.44
C ALA A 344 6.44 -0.34 1.77
N LYS A 345 6.30 -1.13 0.72
CA LYS A 345 6.14 -2.57 0.85
C LYS A 345 7.49 -3.23 1.18
N VAL A 346 7.57 -3.90 2.32
CA VAL A 346 8.70 -4.76 2.69
C VAL A 346 8.56 -6.13 2.01
N VAL A 347 9.56 -6.49 1.20
CA VAL A 347 9.62 -7.74 0.41
C VAL A 347 10.37 -8.83 1.15
N ASN A 348 11.49 -8.47 1.78
CA ASN A 348 12.35 -9.37 2.55
C ASN A 348 12.83 -8.68 3.82
N ALA A 349 13.02 -9.46 4.89
CA ALA A 349 13.58 -8.95 6.14
C ALA A 349 14.53 -9.95 6.80
N GLU A 350 15.72 -9.46 7.12
CA GLU A 350 16.73 -10.10 7.94
C GLU A 350 17.14 -9.12 9.05
N LYS A 351 18.01 -9.54 9.98
CA LYS A 351 18.36 -8.71 11.15
C LYS A 351 19.15 -7.44 10.77
N ASP A 352 19.88 -7.50 9.65
CA ASP A 352 20.79 -6.46 9.15
C ASP A 352 20.43 -5.98 7.74
N GLU A 353 19.34 -6.49 7.17
CA GLU A 353 18.92 -6.18 5.80
C GLU A 353 17.39 -6.14 5.66
N LEU A 354 16.89 -5.14 4.93
CA LEU A 354 15.53 -5.10 4.40
C LEU A 354 15.57 -4.88 2.89
N ILE A 355 14.65 -5.52 2.17
CA ILE A 355 14.38 -5.21 0.76
C ILE A 355 12.98 -4.61 0.69
N VAL A 356 12.88 -3.39 0.17
CA VAL A 356 11.62 -2.63 0.05
C VAL A 356 11.37 -2.18 -1.37
N ILE A 357 10.12 -1.87 -1.70
CA ILE A 357 9.72 -1.33 -3.01
C ILE A 357 9.46 0.18 -2.87
N VAL A 358 10.04 1.00 -3.76
CA VAL A 358 9.75 2.44 -3.83
C VAL A 358 8.25 2.65 -4.08
N PRO A 359 7.51 3.34 -3.20
CA PRO A 359 6.07 3.58 -3.37
C PRO A 359 5.75 4.41 -4.61
N ASP A 360 4.61 4.16 -5.26
CA ASP A 360 4.13 4.97 -6.39
C ASP A 360 3.43 6.28 -5.93
N ASP A 361 3.26 6.50 -4.63
CA ASP A 361 2.51 7.63 -4.07
C ASP A 361 3.40 8.68 -3.36
N LEU A 362 4.70 8.73 -3.68
CA LEU A 362 5.63 9.71 -3.09
C LEU A 362 5.10 11.15 -3.24
N GLU A 363 5.32 11.97 -2.20
CA GLU A 363 4.91 13.38 -2.18
C GLU A 363 6.01 14.30 -2.72
N MET A 364 7.28 13.98 -2.44
CA MET A 364 8.46 14.69 -2.94
C MET A 364 9.43 13.73 -3.64
N SER A 365 10.27 14.27 -4.51
CA SER A 365 11.35 13.51 -5.17
C SER A 365 12.53 13.20 -4.27
N THR A 366 12.68 13.89 -3.15
CA THR A 366 13.79 13.71 -2.21
C THR A 366 13.24 13.49 -0.82
N GLU A 367 13.44 12.29 -0.26
CA GLU A 367 12.81 11.86 0.99
C GLU A 367 13.78 11.09 1.88
N LEU A 368 13.71 11.28 3.20
CA LEU A 368 14.42 10.42 4.15
C LEU A 368 13.67 9.08 4.30
N LEU A 369 14.42 8.01 4.55
CA LEU A 369 13.83 6.72 4.89
C LEU A 369 13.58 6.66 6.39
N LYS A 370 12.38 6.26 6.79
CA LYS A 370 12.00 6.04 8.19
C LYS A 370 11.63 4.56 8.39
N ILE A 371 12.19 3.92 9.40
CA ILE A 371 11.83 2.54 9.76
C ILE A 371 11.19 2.54 11.14
N GLU A 372 10.04 1.87 11.25
CA GLU A 372 9.43 1.52 12.53
C GLU A 372 9.52 0.01 12.72
N ALA A 373 10.27 -0.42 13.72
CA ALA A 373 10.38 -1.81 14.12
C ALA A 373 10.59 -1.89 15.62
N GLN A 374 10.08 -2.95 16.25
CA GLN A 374 10.29 -3.19 17.69
C GLN A 374 9.84 -2.01 18.58
N PHE A 375 8.74 -1.35 18.18
CA PHE A 375 8.16 -0.15 18.82
C PHE A 375 9.07 1.09 18.83
N GLN A 376 10.12 1.08 18.02
CA GLN A 376 11.12 2.11 17.94
C GLN A 376 11.26 2.58 16.49
N VAL A 377 11.84 3.77 16.32
CA VAL A 377 11.95 4.45 15.03
C VAL A 377 13.40 4.80 14.78
N ASP A 378 13.83 4.64 13.54
CA ASP A 378 15.07 5.21 13.05
C ASP A 378 14.87 5.89 11.69
N ILE A 379 15.72 6.87 11.38
CA ILE A 379 15.64 7.70 10.18
C ILE A 379 17.01 7.76 9.52
N SER A 380 17.07 7.58 8.21
CA SER A 380 18.32 7.63 7.45
C SER A 380 19.01 8.99 7.55
N GLU A 381 20.34 9.01 7.51
CA GLU A 381 21.10 10.28 7.49
C GLU A 381 21.07 10.95 6.11
N THR A 382 21.06 10.14 5.05
CA THR A 382 21.01 10.60 3.65
C THR A 382 19.60 10.40 3.07
N PRO A 383 19.15 11.30 2.18
CA PRO A 383 17.87 11.14 1.52
C PRO A 383 17.95 10.19 0.33
N PHE A 384 16.89 9.43 0.13
CA PHE A 384 16.57 8.80 -1.14
C PHE A 384 16.18 9.86 -2.17
N ASN A 385 16.60 9.67 -3.43
CA ASN A 385 16.26 10.56 -4.53
C ASN A 385 15.52 9.78 -5.63
N LEU A 386 14.44 10.34 -6.14
CA LEU A 386 13.77 9.82 -7.31
C LEU A 386 14.61 10.14 -8.55
N THR A 387 14.77 9.17 -9.44
CA THR A 387 15.45 9.38 -10.73
C THR A 387 14.65 10.38 -11.56
N PRO A 388 15.25 11.50 -12.02
CA PRO A 388 14.53 12.45 -12.85
C PRO A 388 13.98 11.82 -14.12
N PRO A 389 12.75 12.19 -14.54
CA PRO A 389 12.17 11.70 -15.78
C PRO A 389 13.04 12.13 -16.97
N GLN A 390 13.10 11.31 -18.00
CA GLN A 390 13.88 11.60 -19.20
C GLN A 390 12.99 11.62 -20.42
N ILE A 391 13.13 12.63 -21.26
CA ILE A 391 12.50 12.67 -22.58
C ILE A 391 13.57 12.35 -23.61
N SER A 392 13.39 11.23 -24.33
CA SER A 392 14.33 10.77 -25.37
C SER A 392 13.87 11.19 -26.76
N PHE A 393 12.56 11.27 -26.99
CA PHE A 393 11.99 11.62 -28.28
C PHE A 393 10.63 12.31 -28.13
N VAL A 394 10.47 13.38 -28.92
CA VAL A 394 9.18 14.01 -29.22
C VAL A 394 9.17 14.33 -30.72
N PRO A 395 8.05 14.17 -31.44
CA PRO A 395 7.95 14.62 -32.82
C PRO A 395 8.31 16.10 -32.96
N ASN A 396 9.31 16.41 -33.79
CA ASN A 396 9.80 17.78 -33.99
C ASN A 396 8.77 18.73 -34.64
N GLU A 397 7.80 18.17 -35.34
CA GLU A 397 6.74 18.91 -36.04
C GLU A 397 5.38 18.32 -35.65
N PHE A 398 4.43 19.18 -35.34
CA PHE A 398 3.09 18.75 -34.92
C PHE A 398 2.01 19.79 -35.25
N TYR A 399 0.75 19.38 -35.15
CA TYR A 399 -0.41 20.28 -35.19
C TYR A 399 -0.96 20.49 -33.78
N ALA A 400 -1.43 21.69 -33.46
CA ALA A 400 -2.17 21.96 -32.24
C ALA A 400 -3.37 21.00 -32.12
N ASN A 401 -3.66 20.54 -30.89
CA ASN A 401 -4.73 19.57 -30.62
C ASN A 401 -4.60 18.21 -31.33
N SER A 402 -3.42 17.88 -31.86
CA SER A 402 -3.11 16.53 -32.37
C SER A 402 -2.55 15.63 -31.26
N GLU A 403 -2.64 14.31 -31.48
CA GLU A 403 -2.02 13.32 -30.59
C GLU A 403 -0.52 13.20 -30.87
N LEU A 404 0.28 13.18 -29.81
CA LEU A 404 1.73 13.03 -29.86
C LEU A 404 2.18 11.90 -28.94
N ASN A 405 3.12 11.10 -29.42
CA ASN A 405 3.82 10.12 -28.59
C ASN A 405 5.15 10.70 -28.10
N ILE A 406 5.34 10.72 -26.80
CA ILE A 406 6.56 11.16 -26.11
C ILE A 406 7.23 9.92 -25.56
N GLU A 407 8.44 9.62 -26.01
CA GLU A 407 9.23 8.47 -25.54
C GLU A 407 10.31 8.93 -24.56
N GLY A 408 10.58 8.11 -23.55
CA GLY A 408 11.44 8.47 -22.46
C GLY A 408 11.71 7.33 -21.48
N ALA A 409 12.07 7.71 -20.26
CA ALA A 409 12.30 6.80 -19.15
C ALA A 409 11.93 7.46 -17.82
N TYR A 410 11.67 6.63 -16.82
CA TYR A 410 11.37 7.04 -15.43
C TYR A 410 10.12 7.91 -15.30
N PHE A 411 9.16 7.77 -16.22
CA PHE A 411 7.84 8.35 -16.04
C PHE A 411 7.09 7.63 -14.92
N HIS A 412 6.11 8.31 -14.34
CA HIS A 412 5.23 7.69 -13.36
C HIS A 412 4.39 6.57 -14.02
N PRO A 413 4.27 5.38 -13.40
CA PRO A 413 3.52 4.25 -13.98
C PRO A 413 2.02 4.53 -14.17
N ASP A 414 1.38 5.29 -13.28
CA ASP A 414 0.08 5.90 -13.55
C ASP A 414 0.27 7.13 -14.44
N PRO A 415 -0.23 7.13 -15.69
CA PRO A 415 -0.04 8.22 -16.63
C PRO A 415 -0.59 9.56 -16.10
N ASN A 416 -1.64 9.55 -15.27
CA ASN A 416 -2.29 10.79 -14.78
C ASN A 416 -1.49 11.54 -13.71
N LYS A 417 -0.42 10.92 -13.18
CA LYS A 417 0.49 11.61 -12.25
C LYS A 417 1.71 12.23 -12.94
N ASN A 418 1.85 12.04 -14.25
CA ASN A 418 2.78 12.82 -15.03
C ASN A 418 2.12 14.15 -15.41
N LEU A 419 2.89 15.22 -15.49
CA LEU A 419 2.42 16.50 -16.04
C LEU A 419 3.30 16.85 -17.24
N ILE A 420 2.70 16.94 -18.42
CA ILE A 420 3.40 17.36 -19.64
C ILE A 420 2.98 18.78 -19.97
N LEU A 421 3.95 19.66 -20.12
CA LEU A 421 3.76 21.06 -20.47
C LEU A 421 4.39 21.34 -21.84
N PHE A 422 3.69 22.12 -22.66
CA PHE A 422 4.25 22.76 -23.85
C PHE A 422 4.42 24.23 -23.50
N GLU A 423 5.67 24.67 -23.30
CA GLU A 423 5.99 25.87 -22.51
C GLU A 423 5.35 25.80 -21.11
N GLU A 424 4.29 26.59 -20.88
CA GLU A 424 3.56 26.68 -19.62
C GLU A 424 2.14 26.09 -19.73
N THR A 425 1.78 25.55 -20.89
CA THR A 425 0.43 25.01 -21.14
C THR A 425 0.40 23.50 -20.97
N GLU A 426 -0.52 23.02 -20.15
CA GLU A 426 -0.72 21.59 -19.89
C GLU A 426 -1.26 20.84 -21.12
N ALA A 427 -0.59 19.74 -21.46
CA ALA A 427 -1.07 18.77 -22.42
C ALA A 427 -1.97 17.74 -21.74
N ARG A 428 -3.04 17.35 -22.43
CA ARG A 428 -3.94 16.31 -21.92
C ARG A 428 -3.31 14.94 -22.14
N ILE A 429 -3.10 14.18 -21.08
CA ILE A 429 -2.61 12.81 -21.17
C ILE A 429 -3.74 11.85 -21.57
N ILE A 430 -3.47 10.99 -22.56
CA ILE A 430 -4.42 9.97 -23.05
C ILE A 430 -4.11 8.62 -22.39
N SER A 431 -2.83 8.22 -22.42
CA SER A 431 -2.36 6.94 -21.91
C SER A 431 -0.84 6.95 -21.81
N GLY A 432 -0.27 5.99 -21.09
CA GLY A 432 1.16 5.74 -21.13
C GLY A 432 1.64 4.81 -20.04
N ASP A 433 2.95 4.67 -19.98
CA ASP A 433 3.70 3.89 -19.01
C ASP A 433 5.01 4.61 -18.66
N ARG A 434 5.95 3.88 -18.02
CA ARG A 434 7.23 4.42 -17.54
C ARG A 434 8.17 4.90 -18.65
N ASN A 435 7.93 4.53 -19.90
CA ASN A 435 8.80 4.79 -21.03
C ASN A 435 8.10 5.56 -22.16
N SER A 436 6.77 5.69 -22.15
CA SER A 436 6.04 6.37 -23.22
C SER A 436 4.76 7.01 -22.72
N LEU A 437 4.48 8.24 -23.15
CA LEU A 437 3.23 8.95 -22.90
C LEU A 437 2.60 9.37 -24.24
N THR A 438 1.33 9.03 -24.43
CA THR A 438 0.50 9.57 -25.51
C THR A 438 -0.29 10.75 -24.97
N VAL A 439 -0.13 11.92 -25.57
CA VAL A 439 -0.76 13.18 -25.14
C VAL A 439 -1.49 13.85 -26.29
N THR A 440 -2.46 14.71 -25.99
CA THR A 440 -2.97 15.71 -26.94
C THR A 440 -2.22 17.02 -26.73
N ALA A 441 -1.53 17.51 -27.76
CA ALA A 441 -0.87 18.80 -27.71
C ALA A 441 -1.89 19.92 -27.41
N PRO A 442 -1.58 20.89 -26.56
CA PRO A 442 -2.53 21.96 -26.26
C PRO A 442 -2.76 22.86 -27.48
N TRP A 443 -3.83 23.66 -27.43
CA TRP A 443 -4.13 24.64 -28.49
C TRP A 443 -3.16 25.83 -28.52
N GLY A 444 -2.44 26.07 -27.42
CA GLY A 444 -1.55 27.21 -27.22
C GLY A 444 -1.79 27.87 -25.85
N PRO A 445 -1.21 29.05 -25.63
CA PRO A 445 -0.60 29.93 -26.62
C PRO A 445 0.83 29.53 -27.05
N TYR A 446 1.16 29.75 -28.33
CA TYR A 446 2.48 29.53 -28.95
C TYR A 446 2.96 30.80 -29.69
N PRO A 447 3.31 31.89 -28.98
CA PRO A 447 3.64 33.18 -29.59
C PRO A 447 4.86 33.10 -30.54
N ARG A 448 5.78 32.14 -30.33
CA ARG A 448 6.95 31.93 -31.19
C ARG A 448 6.68 31.00 -32.39
N ARG A 449 5.47 30.44 -32.51
CA ARG A 449 5.14 29.29 -33.39
C ARG A 449 6.04 28.06 -33.17
N LYS A 450 6.69 28.03 -32.00
CA LYS A 450 7.59 26.99 -31.52
C LYS A 450 7.36 26.80 -30.04
N THR A 451 7.69 25.62 -29.53
CA THR A 451 7.53 25.28 -28.13
C THR A 451 8.53 24.23 -27.70
N LYS A 452 8.96 24.30 -26.44
CA LYS A 452 9.63 23.20 -25.78
C LYS A 452 8.65 22.39 -24.92
N VAL A 453 8.92 21.10 -24.82
CA VAL A 453 8.15 20.19 -23.96
C VAL A 453 8.87 20.02 -22.63
N LYS A 454 8.15 20.21 -21.53
CA LYS A 454 8.62 19.89 -20.18
C LYS A 454 7.81 18.72 -19.64
N ILE A 455 8.46 17.83 -18.91
CA ILE A 455 7.79 16.90 -18.02
C ILE A 455 8.05 17.33 -16.58
N LYS A 456 6.97 17.46 -15.82
CA LYS A 456 7.02 17.65 -14.37
C LYS A 456 6.52 16.39 -13.69
N LEU A 457 7.29 15.93 -12.71
CA LEU A 457 7.02 14.75 -11.91
C LEU A 457 7.35 15.09 -10.46
N LEU A 458 6.32 15.27 -9.63
CA LEU A 458 6.44 15.86 -8.29
C LEU A 458 7.07 17.27 -8.40
N ASP A 459 8.17 17.50 -7.69
CA ASP A 459 8.99 18.70 -7.72
C ASP A 459 10.14 18.65 -8.75
N LEU A 460 10.30 17.54 -9.48
CA LEU A 460 11.25 17.44 -10.59
C LEU A 460 10.64 18.01 -11.87
N GLU A 461 11.44 18.79 -12.60
CA GLU A 461 11.09 19.33 -13.90
C GLU A 461 12.23 19.08 -14.87
N VAL A 462 11.92 18.51 -16.04
CA VAL A 462 12.88 18.23 -17.10
C VAL A 462 12.35 18.78 -18.42
N GLU A 463 13.15 19.62 -19.06
CA GLU A 463 12.86 20.22 -20.36
C GLU A 463 13.54 19.43 -21.48
N TYR A 464 12.79 19.14 -22.54
CA TYR A 464 13.33 18.63 -23.80
C TYR A 464 13.93 19.78 -24.59
N ASP A 465 15.23 19.75 -24.83
CA ASP A 465 15.99 20.90 -25.37
C ASP A 465 15.77 21.16 -26.88
N ILE A 466 14.83 20.46 -27.51
CA ILE A 466 14.49 20.66 -28.93
C ILE A 466 13.25 21.56 -29.02
N ASP A 467 13.40 22.70 -29.68
CA ASP A 467 12.29 23.55 -30.11
C ASP A 467 11.45 22.80 -31.16
N LEU A 468 10.22 22.45 -30.80
CA LEU A 468 9.24 21.83 -31.69
C LEU A 468 8.56 22.90 -32.54
N THR A 469 8.19 22.56 -33.78
CA THR A 469 7.56 23.48 -34.74
C THR A 469 6.10 23.12 -34.96
N LEU A 470 5.23 24.14 -34.89
CA LEU A 470 3.83 23.98 -35.25
C LEU A 470 3.62 24.10 -36.76
N LEU A 471 2.88 23.13 -37.32
CA LEU A 471 2.53 23.09 -38.74
C LEU A 471 1.24 23.86 -39.05
N ASP A 472 0.46 24.24 -38.03
CA ASP A 472 -0.76 25.01 -38.22
C ASP A 472 -0.50 26.37 -38.87
N LYS A 473 -1.40 26.77 -39.77
CA LYS A 473 -1.39 28.13 -40.34
C LYS A 473 -1.97 29.13 -39.36
N TRP A 474 -3.04 28.75 -38.66
CA TRP A 474 -3.61 29.49 -37.53
C TRP A 474 -3.04 28.99 -36.21
N ILE A 475 -2.36 29.86 -35.47
CA ILE A 475 -1.77 29.55 -34.17
C ILE A 475 -2.31 30.50 -33.11
N MET A 476 -2.77 29.96 -31.98
CA MET A 476 -3.11 30.78 -30.82
C MET A 476 -1.82 31.40 -30.25
N VAL A 477 -1.71 32.73 -30.25
CA VAL A 477 -0.53 33.46 -29.75
C VAL A 477 -0.78 34.09 -28.37
N SER A 478 -2.04 34.20 -27.96
CA SER A 478 -2.45 34.60 -26.62
C SER A 478 -3.83 34.00 -26.30
N ASP A 479 -4.07 33.70 -25.03
CA ASP A 479 -5.33 33.20 -24.46
C ASP A 479 -5.87 34.12 -23.36
N SER A 480 -5.30 35.32 -23.23
CA SER A 480 -5.42 36.19 -22.06
C SER A 480 -5.66 37.66 -22.43
N LEU A 481 -6.43 37.92 -23.49
CA LEU A 481 -6.83 39.29 -23.86
C LEU A 481 -7.45 40.04 -22.65
N PRO A 482 -7.07 41.33 -22.42
CA PRO A 482 -7.50 42.09 -21.23
C PRO A 482 -8.89 42.72 -21.37
N PHE A 483 -9.62 42.39 -22.42
CA PHE A 483 -10.93 42.95 -22.71
C PHE A 483 -11.92 41.88 -23.11
N TYR A 484 -13.19 42.17 -22.84
CA TYR A 484 -14.34 41.42 -23.30
C TYR A 484 -14.82 42.03 -24.63
N TYR A 485 -14.62 41.29 -25.72
CA TYR A 485 -15.12 41.69 -27.03
C TYR A 485 -16.52 41.13 -27.26
N TYR A 486 -17.47 42.03 -27.55
CA TYR A 486 -18.87 41.69 -27.81
C TYR A 486 -19.22 42.00 -29.26
N ARG A 487 -20.03 41.13 -29.87
CA ARG A 487 -20.50 41.07 -31.29
C ARG A 487 -20.81 42.41 -31.99
N SER A 488 -21.01 43.48 -31.23
CA SER A 488 -21.44 44.81 -31.66
C SER A 488 -20.40 45.63 -32.43
N LEU A 489 -19.10 45.30 -32.36
CA LEU A 489 -18.02 46.17 -32.82
C LEU A 489 -17.09 45.53 -33.87
N ASN A 490 -17.64 44.93 -34.93
CA ASN A 490 -16.89 44.21 -35.98
C ASN A 490 -15.68 45.00 -36.55
N ASN A 491 -14.51 44.82 -35.91
CA ASN A 491 -13.12 44.99 -36.36
C ASN A 491 -12.23 45.76 -35.38
N ALA A 492 -10.99 45.30 -35.32
CA ALA A 492 -9.85 46.12 -34.93
C ALA A 492 -9.36 46.86 -36.18
N ALA A 493 -8.73 48.01 -35.99
CA ALA A 493 -8.21 48.83 -37.07
C ALA A 493 -6.73 49.09 -36.86
N VAL A 494 -5.98 49.16 -37.95
CA VAL A 494 -4.56 49.47 -37.92
C VAL A 494 -4.37 50.87 -38.45
N ALA A 495 -3.77 51.74 -37.64
CA ALA A 495 -3.42 53.09 -38.01
C ALA A 495 -1.98 53.37 -37.57
N GLN A 496 -1.17 53.92 -38.47
CA GLN A 496 0.23 54.28 -38.20
C GLN A 496 1.05 53.12 -37.59
N GLY A 497 0.79 51.89 -38.05
CA GLY A 497 1.48 50.69 -37.59
C GLY A 497 1.06 50.17 -36.21
N SER A 498 0.08 50.80 -35.56
CA SER A 498 -0.49 50.34 -34.28
C SER A 498 -1.88 49.76 -34.48
N VAL A 499 -2.21 48.72 -33.71
CA VAL A 499 -3.54 48.08 -33.74
C VAL A 499 -4.40 48.67 -32.65
N PHE A 500 -5.64 48.98 -33.00
CA PHE A 500 -6.63 49.53 -32.09
C PHE A 500 -7.91 48.71 -32.13
N ILE A 501 -8.52 48.52 -30.97
CA ILE A 501 -9.81 47.87 -30.85
C ILE A 501 -10.66 48.62 -29.83
N ILE A 502 -11.96 48.65 -30.06
CA ILE A 502 -12.90 49.11 -29.04
C ILE A 502 -13.55 47.88 -28.41
N ALA A 503 -13.42 47.76 -27.09
CA ALA A 503 -13.94 46.62 -26.34
C ALA A 503 -14.22 47.01 -24.88
N ARG A 504 -14.98 46.16 -24.17
CA ARG A 504 -15.26 46.37 -22.74
C ARG A 504 -14.10 45.82 -21.91
N ASP A 505 -13.98 46.34 -20.70
CA ASP A 505 -13.03 45.77 -19.74
C ASP A 505 -13.40 44.32 -19.39
N LYS A 506 -12.40 43.42 -19.29
CA LYS A 506 -12.61 42.02 -18.93
C LYS A 506 -13.27 41.88 -17.56
N ASP A 507 -12.91 42.74 -16.60
CA ASP A 507 -13.39 42.68 -15.22
C ASP A 507 -14.74 43.40 -15.02
N ASN A 508 -15.19 44.13 -16.06
CA ASN A 508 -16.49 44.79 -16.06
C ASN A 508 -17.14 44.72 -17.44
N SER A 509 -17.55 43.50 -17.82
CA SER A 509 -18.22 43.22 -19.09
C SER A 509 -19.59 43.91 -19.24
N SER A 510 -20.18 44.42 -18.14
CA SER A 510 -21.38 45.29 -18.14
C SER A 510 -21.07 46.78 -18.24
N GLY A 511 -19.80 47.16 -18.18
CA GLY A 511 -19.33 48.55 -18.20
C GLY A 511 -19.32 49.18 -19.59
N GLY A 512 -18.82 50.41 -19.66
CA GLY A 512 -18.63 51.15 -20.91
C GLY A 512 -17.53 50.55 -21.79
N TYR A 513 -17.45 51.07 -23.01
CA TYR A 513 -16.41 50.68 -23.97
C TYR A 513 -15.17 51.56 -23.82
N PHE A 514 -14.01 50.98 -24.15
CA PHE A 514 -12.71 51.64 -24.12
C PHE A 514 -11.99 51.41 -25.44
N LEU A 515 -11.11 52.34 -25.80
CA LEU A 515 -10.12 52.12 -26.85
C LEU A 515 -8.95 51.34 -26.25
N TRP A 516 -8.55 50.26 -26.90
CA TRP A 516 -7.39 49.47 -26.55
C TRP A 516 -6.38 49.53 -27.69
N LYS A 517 -5.11 49.78 -27.35
CA LYS A 517 -3.99 49.87 -28.30
C LYS A 517 -3.02 48.72 -28.03
N LEU A 518 -2.65 47.98 -29.06
CA LEU A 518 -1.71 46.86 -28.97
C LEU A 518 -0.27 47.34 -29.04
N THR A 519 0.55 46.90 -28.10
CA THR A 519 2.01 46.85 -28.21
C THR A 519 2.39 45.51 -28.83
N PHE A 520 2.91 45.54 -30.05
CA PHE A 520 3.05 44.33 -30.84
C PHE A 520 4.20 43.41 -30.39
N ASP A 521 5.24 43.95 -29.75
CA ASP A 521 6.44 43.18 -29.36
C ASP A 521 6.14 42.10 -28.30
N ASP A 522 5.20 42.37 -27.40
CA ASP A 522 4.84 41.48 -26.28
C ASP A 522 3.33 41.16 -26.20
N LEU A 523 2.56 41.61 -27.19
CA LEU A 523 1.10 41.47 -27.27
C LEU A 523 0.33 42.08 -26.08
N THR A 524 0.91 43.09 -25.42
CA THR A 524 0.23 43.83 -24.34
C THR A 524 -0.71 44.90 -24.89
N TRP A 525 -1.74 45.26 -24.11
CA TRP A 525 -2.73 46.26 -24.54
C TRP A 525 -2.86 47.42 -23.55
N GLU A 526 -2.84 48.63 -24.08
CA GLU A 526 -3.03 49.87 -23.34
C GLU A 526 -4.47 50.37 -23.47
N LYS A 527 -5.06 50.81 -22.36
CA LYS A 527 -6.47 51.21 -22.26
C LYS A 527 -6.63 52.72 -22.27
N SER A 528 -7.59 53.25 -23.03
CA SER A 528 -7.97 54.67 -23.06
C SER A 528 -9.49 54.87 -23.09
N ALA A 529 -9.97 55.98 -22.51
CA ALA A 529 -11.39 56.30 -22.47
C ALA A 529 -11.90 56.83 -23.81
N LEU A 530 -13.19 56.59 -24.10
CA LEU A 530 -13.91 57.20 -25.21
C LEU A 530 -14.65 58.46 -24.73
N PRO A 531 -14.70 59.55 -25.51
CA PRO A 531 -15.45 60.75 -25.15
C PRO A 531 -16.94 60.68 -25.55
N PHE A 532 -17.41 59.53 -26.03
CA PHE A 532 -18.76 59.28 -26.51
C PHE A 532 -19.24 57.90 -26.05
N ASP A 533 -20.56 57.73 -26.03
CA ASP A 533 -21.19 56.45 -25.72
C ASP A 533 -21.38 55.61 -26.98
N LEU A 534 -21.14 54.31 -26.86
CA LEU A 534 -21.46 53.33 -27.88
C LEU A 534 -22.64 52.47 -27.41
N LYS A 535 -23.65 52.35 -28.26
CA LYS A 535 -24.83 51.48 -28.05
C LYS A 535 -24.55 50.05 -28.55
N TRP A 536 -25.59 49.35 -29.03
CA TRP A 536 -25.55 47.99 -29.57
C TRP A 536 -24.64 47.82 -30.79
N SER A 537 -24.17 48.89 -31.41
CA SER A 537 -23.26 48.80 -32.56
C SER A 537 -22.37 50.04 -32.72
N GLY A 538 -21.20 49.83 -33.32
CA GLY A 538 -20.22 50.85 -33.69
C GLY A 538 -19.04 50.21 -34.39
N LYS A 539 -18.60 50.73 -35.55
CA LYS A 539 -17.50 50.11 -36.29
C LYS A 539 -16.27 51.01 -36.26
N LEU A 540 -15.14 50.43 -35.87
CA LEU A 540 -13.84 51.08 -35.97
C LEU A 540 -13.25 50.80 -37.36
N VAL A 541 -12.87 51.85 -38.07
CA VAL A 541 -12.19 51.76 -39.36
C VAL A 541 -11.00 52.71 -39.37
N SER A 542 -9.97 52.39 -40.14
CA SER A 542 -8.86 53.31 -40.36
C SER A 542 -8.73 53.67 -41.83
N ASN A 543 -8.22 54.87 -42.09
CA ASN A 543 -7.69 55.28 -43.39
C ASN A 543 -6.15 55.22 -43.44
N ASP A 544 -5.54 54.31 -42.68
CA ASP A 544 -4.12 54.15 -42.40
C ASP A 544 -3.49 55.24 -41.50
N GLN A 545 -4.06 56.45 -41.46
CA GLN A 545 -3.55 57.57 -40.64
C GLN A 545 -4.33 57.73 -39.33
N ASN A 546 -5.65 57.83 -39.43
CA ASN A 546 -6.57 58.08 -38.32
C ASN A 546 -7.56 56.91 -38.18
N LEU A 547 -8.24 56.86 -37.04
CA LEU A 547 -9.38 55.97 -36.82
C LEU A 547 -10.68 56.74 -36.91
N TYR A 548 -11.73 56.10 -37.39
CA TYR A 548 -13.07 56.68 -37.46
C TYR A 548 -14.10 55.75 -36.84
N VAL A 549 -15.03 56.33 -36.09
CA VAL A 549 -16.11 55.63 -35.40
C VAL A 549 -17.43 56.34 -35.68
N TYR A 550 -18.39 55.59 -36.22
CA TYR A 550 -19.79 55.99 -36.27
C TYR A 550 -20.53 55.44 -35.04
N THR A 551 -21.33 56.30 -34.41
CA THR A 551 -22.18 55.93 -33.29
C THR A 551 -23.65 55.91 -33.74
N ALA A 552 -24.32 54.77 -33.55
CA ALA A 552 -25.73 54.61 -33.89
C ALA A 552 -26.66 55.24 -32.83
N THR A 553 -26.44 56.52 -32.51
CA THR A 553 -27.29 57.33 -31.62
C THR A 553 -28.28 58.18 -32.42
N ALA A 554 -29.17 58.91 -31.73
CA ALA A 554 -30.13 59.79 -32.41
C ALA A 554 -29.44 60.92 -33.20
N GLU A 555 -28.21 61.26 -32.83
CA GLU A 555 -27.38 62.33 -33.39
C GLU A 555 -26.44 61.83 -34.51
N ASN A 556 -26.39 60.52 -34.76
CA ASN A 556 -25.55 59.90 -35.78
C ASN A 556 -24.09 60.40 -35.73
N GLU A 557 -23.51 60.46 -34.53
CA GLU A 557 -22.22 61.11 -34.37
C GLU A 557 -21.11 60.35 -35.10
N PHE A 558 -20.13 61.11 -35.58
CA PHE A 558 -18.97 60.57 -36.25
C PHE A 558 -17.72 61.17 -35.61
N TRP A 559 -16.79 60.31 -35.23
CA TRP A 559 -15.62 60.67 -34.45
C TRP A 559 -14.35 60.21 -35.14
N GLU A 560 -13.34 61.06 -35.12
CA GLU A 560 -11.99 60.80 -35.62
C GLU A 560 -11.04 60.70 -34.41
N TYR A 561 -10.16 59.70 -34.39
CA TYR A 561 -9.05 59.60 -33.45
C TYR A 561 -7.74 59.72 -34.21
N ASP A 562 -6.87 60.59 -33.74
CA ASP A 562 -5.49 60.72 -34.22
C ASP A 562 -4.55 59.94 -33.28
N PRO A 563 -3.95 58.82 -33.74
CA PRO A 563 -3.00 58.03 -32.97
C PRO A 563 -1.73 58.76 -32.52
N LEU A 564 -1.34 59.88 -33.16
CA LEU A 564 -0.13 60.63 -32.80
C LEU A 564 -0.38 61.56 -31.62
N THR A 565 -1.53 62.22 -31.62
CA THR A 565 -1.89 63.19 -30.57
C THR A 565 -2.72 62.54 -29.47
N GLU A 566 -3.24 61.33 -29.72
CA GLU A 566 -4.15 60.58 -28.84
C GLU A 566 -5.45 61.35 -28.53
N ILE A 567 -5.89 62.16 -29.49
CA ILE A 567 -7.07 63.03 -29.35
C ILE A 567 -8.21 62.53 -30.23
N TRP A 568 -9.39 62.47 -29.64
CA TRP A 568 -10.66 62.29 -30.34
C TRP A 568 -11.25 63.65 -30.75
N THR A 569 -11.66 63.77 -32.02
CA THR A 569 -12.30 64.95 -32.59
C THR A 569 -13.66 64.57 -33.17
N LYS A 570 -14.72 65.30 -32.79
CA LYS A 570 -16.05 65.13 -33.40
C LYS A 570 -16.04 65.71 -34.82
N LYS A 571 -16.53 64.94 -35.79
CA LYS A 571 -16.61 65.27 -37.22
C LYS A 571 -18.07 65.51 -37.63
N GLY A 572 -18.30 65.85 -38.89
CA GLY A 572 -19.64 65.95 -39.46
C GLY A 572 -20.43 64.65 -39.25
N SER A 573 -21.58 64.74 -38.56
CA SER A 573 -22.46 63.58 -38.31
C SER A 573 -22.88 62.89 -39.61
N PHE A 574 -23.08 61.58 -39.54
CA PHE A 574 -23.58 60.79 -40.66
C PHE A 574 -24.97 61.26 -41.11
N ILE A 575 -25.12 61.55 -42.40
CA ILE A 575 -26.31 62.19 -42.98
C ILE A 575 -27.45 61.23 -43.34
N GLY A 576 -27.20 59.92 -43.33
CA GLY A 576 -28.23 58.90 -43.58
C GLY A 576 -29.06 58.60 -42.33
N ASN A 577 -30.03 57.70 -42.47
CA ASN A 577 -30.83 57.24 -41.33
C ASN A 577 -29.97 56.46 -40.31
N ARG A 578 -30.33 56.59 -39.02
CA ARG A 578 -29.70 55.81 -37.93
C ARG A 578 -29.76 54.32 -38.26
N ARG A 579 -28.63 53.63 -38.10
CA ARG A 579 -28.49 52.21 -38.48
C ARG A 579 -27.55 51.48 -37.55
N ASP A 580 -27.95 50.31 -37.12
CA ASP A 580 -27.11 49.40 -36.39
C ASP A 580 -26.44 48.38 -37.33
N TYR A 581 -25.25 47.93 -36.92
CA TYR A 581 -24.42 46.98 -37.64
C TYR A 581 -24.18 47.32 -39.14
N PRO A 582 -23.82 48.58 -39.47
CA PRO A 582 -23.56 48.95 -40.85
C PRO A 582 -22.32 48.23 -41.41
N ALA A 583 -22.25 48.11 -42.74
CA ALA A 583 -20.94 47.96 -43.37
C ALA A 583 -20.20 49.29 -43.23
N GLN A 584 -18.97 49.22 -42.75
CA GLN A 584 -18.07 50.37 -42.71
C GLN A 584 -16.64 49.92 -43.02
N PHE A 585 -16.06 50.54 -44.03
CA PHE A 585 -14.73 50.25 -44.57
C PHE A 585 -14.15 51.54 -45.19
N SER A 586 -12.85 51.55 -45.46
CA SER A 586 -12.16 52.66 -46.12
C SER A 586 -11.67 52.24 -47.50
N ILE A 587 -11.65 53.19 -48.44
CA ILE A 587 -11.00 53.02 -49.74
C ILE A 587 -10.33 54.33 -50.10
N ASN A 588 -9.02 54.31 -50.35
CA ASN A 588 -8.23 55.47 -50.77
C ASN A 588 -8.51 56.69 -49.86
N GLU A 589 -8.33 56.52 -48.55
CA GLU A 589 -8.57 57.51 -47.49
C GLU A 589 -10.04 57.85 -47.14
N ASP A 590 -10.96 57.69 -48.09
CA ASP A 590 -12.39 57.94 -47.87
C ASP A 590 -13.03 56.83 -47.02
N ILE A 591 -13.99 57.19 -46.17
CA ILE A 591 -14.74 56.24 -45.33
C ILE A 591 -16.12 56.00 -45.90
N TYR A 592 -16.54 54.75 -46.00
CA TYR A 592 -17.83 54.35 -46.56
C TYR A 592 -18.69 53.76 -45.46
N ILE A 593 -19.95 54.16 -45.40
CA ILE A 593 -20.97 53.59 -44.50
C ILE A 593 -22.21 53.26 -45.32
N GLY A 594 -22.72 52.06 -45.20
CA GLY A 594 -23.97 51.66 -45.83
C GLY A 594 -24.54 50.38 -45.24
N ILE A 595 -25.67 49.94 -45.79
CA ILE A 595 -26.48 48.81 -45.28
C ILE A 595 -26.75 48.91 -43.76
N GLY A 596 -27.09 47.79 -43.10
CA GLY A 596 -27.45 47.77 -41.69
C GLY A 596 -28.96 47.86 -41.47
N SER A 597 -29.38 47.95 -40.21
CA SER A 597 -30.81 48.04 -39.84
C SER A 597 -31.03 48.91 -38.61
N ASP A 598 -32.13 49.65 -38.58
CA ASP A 598 -32.60 50.33 -37.38
C ASP A 598 -33.46 49.37 -36.54
N PHE A 599 -32.99 49.01 -35.34
CA PHE A 599 -33.69 48.12 -34.40
C PHE A 599 -34.45 48.82 -33.26
N GLU A 600 -34.45 50.15 -33.19
CA GLU A 600 -35.23 50.88 -32.18
C GLU A 600 -36.72 51.04 -32.52
N PRO A 601 -37.20 51.03 -33.79
CA PRO A 601 -38.62 50.84 -34.06
C PRO A 601 -39.01 49.38 -33.82
N TYR A 602 -40.25 49.15 -33.39
CA TYR A 602 -40.82 47.80 -33.22
C TYR A 602 -40.72 46.92 -34.48
N THR A 603 -40.66 47.55 -35.65
CA THR A 603 -40.43 46.90 -36.94
C THR A 603 -39.08 47.34 -37.47
N ASN A 604 -38.11 46.42 -37.53
CA ASN A 604 -36.77 46.71 -38.01
C ASN A 604 -36.80 47.29 -39.44
N ILE A 605 -36.12 48.40 -39.65
CA ILE A 605 -35.99 49.02 -40.98
C ILE A 605 -34.59 48.71 -41.50
N ALA A 606 -34.50 48.02 -42.63
CA ALA A 606 -33.22 47.68 -43.23
C ALA A 606 -32.91 48.56 -44.44
N TYR A 607 -31.63 48.89 -44.61
CA TYR A 607 -31.18 49.89 -45.57
C TYR A 607 -30.31 49.25 -46.66
N THR A 608 -30.38 49.80 -47.87
CA THR A 608 -29.53 49.44 -49.02
C THR A 608 -28.66 50.61 -49.48
N ASP A 609 -28.85 51.78 -48.88
CA ASP A 609 -28.14 53.02 -49.21
C ASP A 609 -26.68 53.00 -48.72
N PHE A 610 -25.86 53.77 -49.42
CA PHE A 610 -24.45 53.95 -49.09
C PHE A 610 -24.06 55.42 -49.14
N TYR A 611 -23.12 55.79 -48.28
CA TYR A 611 -22.57 57.12 -48.17
C TYR A 611 -21.06 57.05 -48.03
N LYS A 612 -20.42 58.12 -48.52
CA LYS A 612 -18.98 58.34 -48.46
C LYS A 612 -18.69 59.58 -47.64
N TYR A 613 -17.81 59.46 -46.67
CA TYR A 613 -17.21 60.56 -45.94
C TYR A 613 -15.83 60.88 -46.51
N ILE A 614 -15.59 62.17 -46.72
CA ILE A 614 -14.34 62.71 -47.27
C ILE A 614 -13.62 63.46 -46.14
N PRO A 615 -12.57 62.89 -45.52
CA PRO A 615 -11.89 63.49 -44.37
C PRO A 615 -11.37 64.91 -44.64
N GLY A 616 -10.82 65.15 -45.83
CA GLY A 616 -10.23 66.44 -46.20
C GLY A 616 -11.21 67.61 -46.23
N THR A 617 -12.51 67.35 -46.40
CA THR A 617 -13.56 68.38 -46.43
C THR A 617 -14.57 68.26 -45.29
N ASP A 618 -14.41 67.27 -44.40
CA ASP A 618 -15.35 66.94 -43.33
C ASP A 618 -16.81 66.87 -43.80
N SER A 619 -17.06 66.14 -44.89
CA SER A 619 -18.36 66.10 -45.54
C SER A 619 -18.77 64.71 -45.98
N TRP A 620 -20.09 64.48 -46.01
CA TRP A 620 -20.73 63.25 -46.48
C TRP A 620 -21.38 63.45 -47.86
N VAL A 621 -21.32 62.42 -48.68
CA VAL A 621 -21.97 62.34 -50.00
C VAL A 621 -22.68 60.99 -50.11
N GLN A 622 -23.95 60.97 -50.51
CA GLN A 622 -24.63 59.72 -50.87
C GLN A 622 -24.07 59.21 -52.20
N ILE A 623 -23.80 57.92 -52.27
CA ILE A 623 -23.26 57.22 -53.44
C ILE A 623 -24.27 56.17 -53.92
N SER A 624 -23.93 55.43 -54.97
CA SER A 624 -24.84 54.41 -55.51
C SER A 624 -25.21 53.36 -54.46
N ASP A 625 -26.51 53.08 -54.35
CA ASP A 625 -27.06 52.08 -53.44
C ASP A 625 -26.68 50.65 -53.88
N LEU A 626 -26.58 49.73 -52.91
CA LEU A 626 -26.36 48.32 -53.20
C LEU A 626 -27.62 47.72 -53.85
N PRO A 627 -27.54 47.11 -55.05
CA PRO A 627 -28.72 46.63 -55.77
C PRO A 627 -29.22 45.28 -55.21
N LEU A 628 -29.86 45.33 -54.04
CA LEU A 628 -30.53 44.18 -53.42
C LEU A 628 -31.95 44.01 -53.95
N ASP A 629 -32.43 42.76 -54.04
CA ASP A 629 -33.76 42.46 -54.55
C ASP A 629 -34.90 42.98 -53.63
N GLU A 630 -36.05 43.30 -54.22
CA GLU A 630 -37.17 43.89 -53.47
C GLU A 630 -37.96 42.87 -52.63
N TRP A 631 -37.79 41.56 -52.87
CA TRP A 631 -38.70 40.50 -52.40
C TRP A 631 -38.14 39.60 -51.29
N GLY A 632 -36.85 39.70 -50.93
CA GLY A 632 -36.29 38.87 -49.85
C GLY A 632 -35.05 39.41 -49.14
N GLY A 633 -34.25 40.27 -49.77
CA GLY A 633 -32.85 40.49 -49.35
C GLY A 633 -32.49 41.76 -48.57
N LYS A 634 -33.45 42.56 -48.08
CA LYS A 634 -33.12 43.89 -47.49
C LYS A 634 -32.36 43.82 -46.15
N HIS A 635 -32.42 42.72 -45.42
CA HIS A 635 -31.82 42.60 -44.08
C HIS A 635 -30.37 42.10 -44.16
N ARG A 636 -29.42 43.02 -44.40
CA ARG A 636 -27.98 42.75 -44.19
C ARG A 636 -27.42 43.47 -42.98
N THR A 637 -27.05 42.71 -41.97
CA THR A 637 -26.31 43.17 -40.79
C THR A 637 -25.09 42.28 -40.57
N GLU A 638 -24.02 42.83 -39.99
CA GLU A 638 -22.85 42.03 -39.58
C GLU A 638 -22.17 41.34 -40.77
N THR A 639 -22.08 42.08 -41.87
CA THR A 639 -21.37 41.65 -43.08
C THR A 639 -19.87 41.61 -42.87
N ALA A 640 -19.20 40.70 -43.56
CA ALA A 640 -17.77 40.84 -43.80
C ALA A 640 -17.54 41.89 -44.88
N ASN A 641 -16.60 42.79 -44.62
CA ASN A 641 -16.19 43.82 -45.55
C ASN A 641 -14.68 44.00 -45.48
N PHE A 642 -14.08 44.27 -46.63
CA PHE A 642 -12.65 44.49 -46.79
C PHE A 642 -12.40 45.29 -48.06
N SER A 643 -11.22 45.88 -48.17
CA SER A 643 -10.80 46.65 -49.35
C SER A 643 -9.50 46.10 -49.89
N VAL A 644 -9.44 45.85 -51.20
CA VAL A 644 -8.23 45.37 -51.88
C VAL A 644 -8.06 46.14 -53.19
N GLY A 645 -6.86 46.70 -53.41
CA GLY A 645 -6.52 47.35 -54.68
C GLY A 645 -7.43 48.54 -55.03
N GLY A 646 -7.93 49.27 -54.04
CA GLY A 646 -8.83 50.41 -54.26
C GLY A 646 -10.29 50.02 -54.57
N ILE A 647 -10.67 48.75 -54.36
CA ILE A 647 -12.03 48.24 -54.50
C ILE A 647 -12.53 47.77 -53.14
N GLY A 648 -13.77 48.12 -52.79
CA GLY A 648 -14.44 47.64 -51.58
C GLY A 648 -15.22 46.36 -51.88
N TYR A 649 -15.29 45.45 -50.91
CA TYR A 649 -15.99 44.18 -51.05
C TYR A 649 -16.90 43.96 -49.85
N ILE A 650 -18.09 43.39 -50.09
CA ILE A 650 -19.06 43.04 -49.05
C ILE A 650 -19.61 41.65 -49.33
N THR A 651 -19.69 40.85 -48.27
CA THR A 651 -20.31 39.54 -48.31
C THR A 651 -20.96 39.16 -46.97
N GLY A 652 -21.87 38.19 -47.02
CA GLY A 652 -22.62 37.71 -45.87
C GLY A 652 -23.63 38.72 -45.33
N GLY A 653 -23.93 38.59 -44.03
CA GLY A 653 -24.89 39.38 -43.26
C GLY A 653 -26.36 39.07 -43.47
N ALA A 654 -26.68 38.01 -44.24
CA ALA A 654 -28.03 37.69 -44.70
C ALA A 654 -28.51 36.30 -44.24
N ARG A 655 -28.06 35.84 -43.05
CA ARG A 655 -28.32 34.47 -42.56
C ARG A 655 -29.80 34.08 -42.52
N ASN A 656 -30.68 35.00 -42.12
CA ASN A 656 -32.12 34.72 -41.93
C ASN A 656 -32.92 34.79 -43.23
N THR A 657 -32.38 35.43 -44.28
CA THR A 657 -33.02 35.52 -45.60
C THR A 657 -32.52 34.41 -46.52
N GLY A 658 -31.33 33.87 -46.23
CA GLY A 658 -30.71 32.77 -47.00
C GLY A 658 -29.85 33.26 -48.16
N ASP A 659 -29.63 34.57 -48.27
CA ASP A 659 -28.83 35.15 -49.34
C ASP A 659 -27.33 34.95 -49.09
N TYR A 660 -26.59 34.73 -50.18
CA TYR A 660 -25.16 34.42 -50.17
C TYR A 660 -24.39 35.15 -51.27
N ASP A 661 -25.04 36.02 -52.02
CA ASP A 661 -24.43 36.90 -53.02
C ASP A 661 -23.44 37.89 -52.40
N SER A 662 -22.38 38.16 -53.17
CA SER A 662 -21.28 39.04 -52.78
C SER A 662 -21.10 40.16 -53.79
N TRP A 663 -20.62 41.31 -53.33
CA TRP A 663 -20.56 42.51 -54.15
C TRP A 663 -19.21 43.21 -54.01
N SER A 664 -18.77 43.81 -55.11
CA SER A 664 -17.63 44.72 -55.16
C SER A 664 -18.07 46.14 -55.52
N PHE A 665 -17.43 47.14 -54.95
CA PHE A 665 -17.68 48.56 -55.19
C PHE A 665 -16.45 49.25 -55.77
N ASN A 666 -16.62 49.86 -56.94
CA ASN A 666 -15.58 50.67 -57.56
C ASN A 666 -15.87 52.17 -57.36
N PRO A 667 -15.11 52.87 -56.48
CA PRO A 667 -15.34 54.28 -56.19
C PRO A 667 -15.02 55.22 -57.35
N ALA A 668 -14.21 54.79 -58.32
CA ALA A 668 -13.87 55.62 -59.49
C ALA A 668 -15.05 55.76 -60.47
N THR A 669 -15.95 54.77 -60.47
CA THR A 669 -17.14 54.74 -61.34
C THR A 669 -18.45 54.90 -60.59
N ASP A 670 -18.42 54.86 -59.26
CA ASP A 670 -19.60 54.77 -58.40
C ASP A 670 -20.52 53.60 -58.82
N THR A 671 -19.96 52.39 -58.93
CA THR A 671 -20.73 51.21 -59.35
C THR A 671 -20.51 50.00 -58.44
N TRP A 672 -21.60 49.30 -58.16
CA TRP A 672 -21.61 47.98 -57.54
C TRP A 672 -21.65 46.90 -58.62
N THR A 673 -20.81 45.88 -58.48
CA THR A 673 -20.77 44.71 -59.36
C THR A 673 -20.90 43.44 -58.54
N GLN A 674 -21.87 42.59 -58.87
CA GLN A 674 -22.00 41.28 -58.25
C GLN A 674 -20.77 40.44 -58.63
N ILE A 675 -20.14 39.86 -57.62
CA ILE A 675 -19.02 38.94 -57.78
C ILE A 675 -19.48 37.53 -57.44
N ALA A 676 -18.57 36.54 -57.47
CA ALA A 676 -18.91 35.18 -57.10
C ALA A 676 -19.59 35.12 -55.73
N ASP A 677 -20.71 34.41 -55.68
CA ASP A 677 -21.48 34.27 -54.46
C ASP A 677 -20.65 33.53 -53.40
N PHE A 678 -20.79 33.95 -52.15
CA PHE A 678 -20.19 33.30 -51.01
C PHE A 678 -20.78 31.89 -50.86
N PRO A 679 -20.03 30.90 -50.37
CA PRO A 679 -20.46 29.50 -50.44
C PRO A 679 -21.75 29.15 -49.68
N TYR A 680 -22.19 30.00 -48.75
CA TYR A 680 -23.41 29.79 -47.97
C TYR A 680 -23.87 31.09 -47.29
N ALA A 681 -25.14 31.16 -46.87
CA ALA A 681 -25.65 32.30 -46.11
C ALA A 681 -24.99 32.35 -44.72
N ALA A 682 -24.34 33.46 -44.39
CA ALA A 682 -23.61 33.65 -43.13
C ALA A 682 -23.87 35.04 -42.53
N SER A 683 -23.77 35.12 -41.19
CA SER A 683 -23.75 36.37 -40.41
C SER A 683 -22.66 36.22 -39.34
N TYR A 684 -22.28 37.31 -38.68
CA TYR A 684 -21.16 37.33 -37.71
C TYR A 684 -19.80 37.09 -38.34
N THR A 685 -19.72 37.26 -39.66
CA THR A 685 -18.51 37.11 -40.45
C THR A 685 -17.63 38.33 -40.33
N VAL A 686 -16.33 38.12 -40.33
CA VAL A 686 -15.34 39.19 -40.29
C VAL A 686 -14.46 39.11 -41.53
N GLY A 687 -14.29 40.24 -42.20
CA GLY A 687 -13.49 40.37 -43.41
C GLY A 687 -12.18 41.12 -43.16
N PHE A 688 -11.10 40.66 -43.81
CA PHE A 688 -9.82 41.38 -43.86
C PHE A 688 -9.12 41.18 -45.20
N ALA A 689 -8.18 42.07 -45.53
CA ALA A 689 -7.37 42.00 -46.74
C ALA A 689 -5.93 41.58 -46.38
N LEU A 690 -5.41 40.53 -47.00
CA LEU A 690 -4.06 40.04 -46.79
C LEU A 690 -3.44 39.61 -48.12
N ASN A 691 -2.21 40.06 -48.40
CA ASN A 691 -1.45 39.72 -49.61
C ASN A 691 -2.24 39.87 -50.92
N GLY A 692 -3.07 40.92 -51.03
CA GLY A 692 -3.88 41.18 -52.22
C GLY A 692 -5.08 40.27 -52.41
N SER A 693 -5.45 39.47 -51.41
CA SER A 693 -6.68 38.68 -51.38
C SER A 693 -7.60 39.13 -50.26
N GLY A 694 -8.90 38.92 -50.44
CA GLY A 694 -9.89 39.09 -49.37
C GLY A 694 -10.05 37.81 -48.58
N TYR A 695 -10.18 37.90 -47.26
CA TYR A 695 -10.44 36.77 -46.39
C TYR A 695 -11.69 37.03 -45.58
N VAL A 696 -12.48 35.99 -45.36
CA VAL A 696 -13.68 35.99 -44.54
C VAL A 696 -13.61 34.85 -43.55
N THR A 697 -13.79 35.18 -42.28
CA THR A 697 -13.69 34.23 -41.17
C THR A 697 -14.92 34.27 -40.28
N GLY A 698 -15.26 33.12 -39.71
CA GLY A 698 -16.29 32.88 -38.71
C GLY A 698 -17.70 32.91 -39.26
N THR A 699 -18.43 31.82 -39.02
CA THR A 699 -19.81 31.64 -39.52
C THR A 699 -20.72 30.96 -38.48
N GLY A 700 -20.12 30.41 -37.42
CA GLY A 700 -20.77 29.98 -36.19
C GLY A 700 -21.47 28.62 -36.28
N TYR A 701 -21.27 27.80 -37.32
CA TYR A 701 -22.04 26.54 -37.48
C TYR A 701 -21.34 25.43 -38.26
N SER A 702 -20.14 25.63 -38.83
CA SER A 702 -19.46 24.60 -39.63
C SER A 702 -17.98 24.48 -39.24
N GLY A 703 -17.35 23.31 -39.44
CA GLY A 703 -15.91 23.13 -39.19
C GLY A 703 -15.02 23.65 -40.33
N LYS A 704 -15.52 24.60 -41.13
CA LYS A 704 -14.90 25.15 -42.35
C LYS A 704 -15.23 26.64 -42.50
N GLU A 705 -14.76 27.46 -41.57
CA GLU A 705 -15.23 28.84 -41.36
C GLU A 705 -14.35 29.92 -42.00
N SER A 706 -13.28 29.54 -42.71
CA SER A 706 -12.31 30.46 -43.30
C SER A 706 -12.30 30.34 -44.82
N TRP A 707 -12.47 31.47 -45.51
CA TRP A 707 -12.58 31.55 -46.96
C TRP A 707 -11.72 32.69 -47.51
N ARG A 708 -11.04 32.44 -48.62
CA ARG A 708 -10.26 33.42 -49.37
C ARG A 708 -10.95 33.73 -50.70
N TYR A 709 -11.20 35.01 -50.96
CA TYR A 709 -11.64 35.49 -52.26
C TYR A 709 -10.44 35.77 -53.16
N ASP A 710 -10.35 35.00 -54.25
CA ASP A 710 -9.40 35.24 -55.33
C ASP A 710 -10.00 36.21 -56.34
N ILE A 711 -9.44 37.42 -56.36
CA ILE A 711 -9.90 38.52 -57.22
C ILE A 711 -9.62 38.21 -58.69
N SER A 712 -8.55 37.46 -59.00
CA SER A 712 -8.13 37.20 -60.37
C SER A 712 -9.04 36.20 -61.09
N THR A 713 -9.57 35.24 -60.34
CA THR A 713 -10.49 34.20 -60.86
C THR A 713 -11.95 34.48 -60.53
N ASN A 714 -12.25 35.51 -59.72
CA ASN A 714 -13.58 35.80 -59.20
C ASN A 714 -14.18 34.53 -58.54
N SER A 715 -13.50 34.01 -57.52
CA SER A 715 -13.93 32.77 -56.85
C SER A 715 -13.56 32.72 -55.38
N TRP A 716 -14.41 32.11 -54.57
CA TRP A 716 -14.12 31.78 -53.18
C TRP A 716 -13.41 30.42 -53.07
N ILE A 717 -12.28 30.40 -52.37
CA ILE A 717 -11.46 29.22 -52.11
C ILE A 717 -11.48 29.00 -50.60
N GLN A 718 -11.73 27.76 -50.17
CA GLN A 718 -11.68 27.43 -48.75
C GLN A 718 -10.24 27.57 -48.25
N SER A 719 -10.04 28.34 -47.18
CA SER A 719 -8.75 28.58 -46.53
C SER A 719 -8.56 27.63 -45.34
N ASP A 720 -7.35 27.59 -44.77
CA ASP A 720 -7.10 26.92 -43.50
C ASP A 720 -8.06 27.41 -42.42
N ASP A 721 -8.65 26.47 -41.69
CA ASP A 721 -9.58 26.74 -40.61
C ASP A 721 -8.82 27.10 -39.33
N ILE A 722 -9.43 27.93 -38.48
CA ILE A 722 -8.89 28.32 -37.18
C ILE A 722 -9.01 27.17 -36.16
N GLY A 723 -9.80 26.13 -36.47
CA GLY A 723 -9.98 24.92 -35.66
C GLY A 723 -10.89 25.11 -34.45
N ARG A 724 -11.39 26.34 -34.23
CA ARG A 724 -12.30 26.70 -33.15
C ARG A 724 -13.45 27.56 -33.66
N PRO A 725 -14.70 27.06 -33.60
CA PRO A 725 -15.87 27.78 -34.06
C PRO A 725 -15.96 29.17 -33.43
N ARG A 726 -16.12 30.21 -34.25
CA ARG A 726 -16.26 31.59 -33.78
C ARG A 726 -17.17 32.43 -34.65
N GLY A 727 -17.77 33.45 -34.04
CA GLY A 727 -18.59 34.43 -34.72
C GLY A 727 -18.65 35.73 -33.94
N GLY A 728 -18.62 36.86 -34.66
CA GLY A 728 -18.64 38.18 -34.04
C GLY A 728 -17.35 38.42 -33.25
N HIS A 729 -16.23 38.01 -33.83
CA HIS A 729 -14.85 38.26 -33.40
C HIS A 729 -14.34 39.56 -34.03
N PHE A 730 -13.10 39.95 -33.74
CA PHE A 730 -12.40 41.01 -34.47
C PHE A 730 -11.29 40.42 -35.33
N SER A 731 -10.87 41.18 -36.34
CA SER A 731 -9.66 40.88 -37.10
C SER A 731 -8.84 42.14 -37.34
N PHE A 732 -7.54 41.96 -37.57
CA PHE A 732 -6.64 42.97 -38.10
C PHE A 732 -5.50 42.33 -38.88
N VAL A 733 -4.82 43.12 -39.72
CA VAL A 733 -3.64 42.68 -40.48
C VAL A 733 -2.50 43.62 -40.17
N LEU A 734 -1.38 43.07 -39.71
CA LEU A 734 -0.17 43.82 -39.40
C LEU A 734 1.05 43.01 -39.84
N ASN A 735 2.04 43.68 -40.43
CA ASN A 735 3.32 43.06 -40.83
C ASN A 735 3.16 41.80 -41.70
N GLY A 736 2.16 41.78 -42.60
CA GLY A 736 1.90 40.64 -43.49
C GLY A 736 1.29 39.41 -42.81
N ARG A 737 0.76 39.58 -41.59
CA ARG A 737 0.08 38.52 -40.83
C ARG A 737 -1.34 38.96 -40.48
N ALA A 738 -2.28 38.03 -40.47
CA ALA A 738 -3.63 38.30 -40.02
C ALA A 738 -3.82 37.80 -38.59
N TYR A 739 -4.62 38.53 -37.83
CA TYR A 739 -4.96 38.19 -36.47
C TYR A 739 -6.46 38.15 -36.31
N VAL A 740 -6.95 37.17 -35.56
CA VAL A 740 -8.36 37.00 -35.25
C VAL A 740 -8.50 36.70 -33.77
N GLY A 741 -9.28 37.49 -33.06
CA GLY A 741 -9.47 37.31 -31.62
C GLY A 741 -10.86 37.68 -31.13
N GLY A 742 -11.14 37.28 -29.89
CA GLY A 742 -12.46 37.46 -29.28
C GLY A 742 -13.56 36.59 -29.91
N SER A 743 -14.72 36.57 -29.26
CA SER A 743 -15.93 35.93 -29.80
C SER A 743 -17.16 36.53 -29.12
N GLY A 744 -18.12 36.98 -29.93
CA GLY A 744 -19.33 37.63 -29.44
C GLY A 744 -20.53 36.69 -29.31
N TRP A 745 -20.45 35.45 -29.80
CA TRP A 745 -21.56 34.50 -29.80
C TRP A 745 -21.17 33.08 -29.38
N PRO A 746 -21.92 32.44 -28.45
CA PRO A 746 -21.64 31.09 -28.00
C PRO A 746 -22.00 30.07 -29.09
N VAL A 747 -21.00 29.33 -29.55
CA VAL A 747 -21.19 28.12 -30.35
C VAL A 747 -20.98 26.88 -29.46
N GLY A 748 -21.98 26.56 -28.64
CA GLY A 748 -21.95 25.39 -27.75
C GLY A 748 -21.30 25.62 -26.37
N SER A 749 -21.26 24.55 -25.56
CA SER A 749 -20.98 24.54 -24.10
C SER A 749 -19.53 24.84 -23.68
N GLY A 750 -18.77 25.60 -24.48
CA GLY A 750 -17.39 26.04 -24.19
C GLY A 750 -17.16 27.54 -24.43
N ALA A 751 -18.24 28.32 -24.46
CA ALA A 751 -18.30 29.69 -24.98
C ALA A 751 -17.45 30.76 -24.25
N ASP A 752 -16.91 30.45 -23.07
CA ASP A 752 -16.12 31.42 -22.29
C ASP A 752 -14.63 31.43 -22.68
N ALA A 753 -14.09 30.34 -23.22
CA ALA A 753 -12.67 30.25 -23.58
C ALA A 753 -12.31 31.08 -24.83
N ALA A 754 -13.14 31.03 -25.87
CA ALA A 754 -12.87 31.73 -27.15
C ALA A 754 -12.88 33.27 -27.05
N GLN A 755 -13.37 33.85 -25.95
CA GLN A 755 -13.48 35.30 -25.78
C GLN A 755 -12.14 35.99 -25.57
N PHE A 756 -11.15 35.29 -25.04
CA PHE A 756 -9.86 35.87 -24.66
C PHE A 756 -8.70 35.42 -25.52
N GLU A 757 -8.99 34.65 -26.57
CA GLU A 757 -7.98 34.08 -27.46
C GLU A 757 -7.67 35.01 -28.62
N LEU A 758 -6.39 35.05 -29.01
CA LEU A 758 -5.87 35.71 -30.19
C LEU A 758 -5.12 34.70 -31.04
N PHE A 759 -5.56 34.54 -32.28
CA PHE A 759 -4.96 33.65 -33.26
C PHE A 759 -4.22 34.45 -34.33
N GLU A 760 -3.06 33.97 -34.73
CA GLU A 760 -2.23 34.49 -35.82
C GLU A 760 -2.28 33.54 -37.03
N TYR A 761 -2.56 34.10 -38.20
CA TYR A 761 -2.47 33.43 -39.49
C TYR A 761 -1.25 33.90 -40.28
N VAL A 762 -0.48 32.93 -40.74
CA VAL A 762 0.61 33.13 -41.70
C VAL A 762 0.26 32.31 -42.95
N PRO A 763 -0.05 32.95 -44.08
CA PRO A 763 -0.32 32.23 -45.33
C PRO A 763 0.96 31.58 -45.88
N ASP A 764 0.78 30.62 -46.79
CA ASP A 764 1.87 29.98 -47.56
C ASP A 764 2.73 30.96 -48.37
#